data_AF-W7XWL1-F1
#
_entry.id   AF-W7XWL1-F1
#
_cell.length_a   1.000
_cell.length_b   1.000
_cell.length_c   1.000
_cell.angle_alpha   90.00
_cell.angle_beta   90.00
_cell.angle_gamma   90.00
#
_symmetry.space_group_name_H-M   'P 1'
#
loop_
_entity.id
_entity.type
_entity.pdbx_description
1 polymer ?
#
loop_
_entity_poly.entity_id
_entity_poly.type
_entity_poly.pdbx_seq_one_letter_code
_entity_poly.pdbx_strand_id
1 'polypeptide(L)'
;MKNLLFKSSIFLLFVFINPLFGFAQNILKNPGFESDLSDWVYGSWGGPSASFVITDEFVQEGSKAAKATVSVADADAGKIFFRQQNLALSTDEEYHLSFYIFSNSGNEESIDLSVYSHTNMDGAAWGTVFSVTDITFQGDGNWHKIAYSFTPSVVAGEPDFDHLALSLSLARNVSTIYLDHFVLTTDMVDEAHEAQHYYVSKVGDDANVGSEDSPFLTIAKAASMVKAGDVVTIKEGTYEETLAPASSGTAEKPIVFQAAAGEKVILTAMQEVGDWELDEGSVYKTTVDWSLGQNNFVMNGADACQLARWPNKTDKDPFVLNSLRNTGGTDGSVVSNARLEYSPGIQNIDWSDGGYLFFYCDKGGSGWTSWRAWITSNNTNSVTFDLPDSPTWLGGQHPPAWLGDFFLVGAKGALDYANEWFLDEASHTLYLQTPDGQMPEDGQIQVRKRKVCINLNNKSYIHIKNMAVFGGSIEMTGNANYNLVSGVSSYYGNFTEGVINNFSANEQSVNIEGSYNTIDKCEIAFGAASGIRDAGAYTTISNCFIHDFDFLGNYDCPVNLRGGSYTTLKNNTIYNAGRDCIQMFNANSEIAYNNIYRSNLIADDCGLLYTVGGPHYAEIHHNWFHDTESRGDLHKAAGIYLDNDASSFSVHHNAVWNTEWNSIQINWNGTDIDIFNNTLWEGEGAMGAWHMDGTAFSNVRVWNNLANNNEWEEQSDQQNNLSVTVGNPFTDLDAGDLTLKASSSAIDYGRVIDGITDGFVGDNPDVGAYEYGTTAWTAGTNWLLAEGPNKLGCYGLPGDDCSVNPDLSELDTDGDGVSDDIDQCPNTEPGKEVDDKGCVNVSVGSLEEVNMNIYPNPVKGNFLIIETGDLTGGNFLYEIYSPSGSKVKSGWVDQYSAQVRLDISGLPAGCFFMVFKNAHLQVGTKFIKL
;
A
#
# COMPACT_ATOMS: atom_id res chain seq x y z
N MET A 1 10.94 -57.65 -19.59
CA MET A 1 10.27 -58.42 -20.67
C MET A 1 8.78 -58.43 -20.34
N LYS A 2 7.82 -57.90 -21.11
CA LYS A 2 7.76 -57.37 -22.48
C LYS A 2 6.59 -56.38 -22.56
N ASN A 3 6.84 -55.24 -23.19
CA ASN A 3 6.00 -54.40 -24.06
C ASN A 3 4.51 -54.77 -24.27
N LEU A 4 3.63 -53.77 -24.27
CA LEU A 4 3.15 -53.07 -25.48
C LEU A 4 2.25 -51.87 -25.08
N LEU A 5 2.70 -50.64 -25.33
CA LEU A 5 2.20 -49.71 -26.36
C LEU A 5 0.84 -49.05 -26.08
N PHE A 6 0.85 -47.78 -25.64
CA PHE A 6 0.01 -46.75 -26.27
C PHE A 6 0.82 -45.45 -26.41
N LYS A 7 0.61 -44.81 -27.56
CA LYS A 7 1.38 -43.73 -28.17
C LYS A 7 0.67 -42.39 -27.88
N SER A 8 1.50 -41.39 -27.52
CA SER A 8 1.54 -39.96 -27.94
C SER A 8 0.22 -39.16 -28.06
N SER A 9 0.08 -37.92 -27.57
CA SER A 9 1.08 -36.85 -27.46
C SER A 9 0.74 -35.87 -26.31
N ILE A 10 1.67 -35.67 -25.38
CA ILE A 10 1.66 -34.60 -24.38
C ILE A 10 2.57 -33.48 -24.90
N PHE A 11 2.02 -32.26 -24.94
CA PHE A 11 2.76 -31.03 -25.17
C PHE A 11 3.80 -30.87 -24.06
N LEU A 12 5.08 -30.79 -24.44
CA LEU A 12 6.18 -30.47 -23.54
C LEU A 12 6.07 -29.00 -23.12
N LEU A 13 5.81 -28.75 -21.84
CA LEU A 13 6.13 -27.48 -21.19
C LEU A 13 7.56 -27.60 -20.64
N PHE A 14 8.55 -27.08 -21.36
CA PHE A 14 9.88 -26.84 -20.78
C PHE A 14 9.76 -25.61 -19.87
N VAL A 15 9.68 -25.84 -18.56
CA VAL A 15 9.96 -24.80 -17.56
C VAL A 15 11.49 -24.65 -17.51
N PHE A 16 12.00 -23.59 -18.13
CA PHE A 16 13.34 -23.09 -17.80
C PHE A 16 13.23 -22.38 -16.45
N ILE A 17 13.66 -23.05 -15.38
CA ILE A 17 14.08 -22.35 -14.16
C ILE A 17 15.46 -21.76 -14.47
N ASN A 18 15.49 -20.52 -14.92
CA ASN A 18 16.68 -19.67 -14.76
C ASN A 18 16.51 -18.97 -13.40
N PRO A 19 17.49 -19.01 -12.48
CA PRO A 19 17.51 -18.06 -11.39
C PRO A 19 17.82 -16.70 -12.03
N LEU A 20 16.81 -15.84 -12.12
CA LEU A 20 16.97 -14.42 -12.44
C LEU A 20 17.64 -13.74 -11.23
N PHE A 21 18.92 -14.00 -11.01
CA PHE A 21 19.77 -12.98 -10.43
C PHE A 21 19.96 -11.93 -11.52
N GLY A 22 19.31 -10.79 -11.39
CA GLY A 22 19.74 -9.58 -12.11
C GLY A 22 21.07 -9.10 -11.53
N PHE A 23 22.14 -9.87 -11.71
CA PHE A 23 23.47 -9.29 -11.60
C PHE A 23 23.60 -8.36 -12.81
N ALA A 24 23.80 -7.08 -12.55
CA ALA A 24 24.17 -6.11 -13.57
C ALA A 24 25.27 -6.72 -14.44
N GLN A 25 24.99 -6.91 -15.72
CA GLN A 25 25.92 -7.62 -16.59
C GLN A 25 27.14 -6.73 -16.82
N ASN A 26 28.29 -7.13 -16.28
CA ASN A 26 29.55 -6.44 -16.51
C ASN A 26 29.83 -6.36 -18.02
N ILE A 27 30.01 -5.14 -18.52
CA ILE A 27 30.15 -4.86 -19.96
C ILE A 27 31.55 -5.25 -20.45
N LEU A 28 32.53 -5.36 -19.55
CA LEU A 28 33.90 -5.75 -19.88
C LEU A 28 34.01 -7.27 -20.07
N LYS A 29 34.80 -7.69 -21.06
CA LYS A 29 35.14 -9.10 -21.25
C LYS A 29 36.39 -9.44 -20.46
N ASN A 30 36.40 -10.66 -19.93
CA ASN A 30 37.49 -11.18 -19.10
C ASN A 30 37.95 -10.17 -18.01
N PRO A 31 37.02 -9.69 -17.16
CA PRO A 31 37.29 -8.62 -16.20
C PRO A 31 38.29 -8.97 -15.08
N GLY A 32 38.43 -10.27 -14.76
CA GLY A 32 39.38 -10.80 -13.78
C GLY A 32 40.55 -11.56 -14.41
N PHE A 33 40.76 -11.45 -15.73
CA PHE A 33 41.90 -12.08 -16.41
C PHE A 33 42.05 -13.60 -16.26
N GLU A 34 40.94 -14.32 -16.09
CA GLU A 34 40.90 -15.76 -15.77
C GLU A 34 41.38 -16.67 -16.91
N SER A 35 41.29 -16.23 -18.16
CA SER A 35 41.71 -17.01 -19.33
C SER A 35 43.16 -16.72 -19.74
N ASP A 36 43.38 -15.54 -20.31
CA ASP A 36 44.66 -14.95 -20.70
C ASP A 36 44.48 -13.43 -20.93
N LEU A 37 45.39 -12.76 -21.64
CA LEU A 37 45.25 -11.34 -22.00
C LEU A 37 44.56 -11.11 -23.37
N SER A 38 44.01 -12.12 -24.04
CA SER A 38 43.55 -12.00 -25.44
C SER A 38 42.37 -11.04 -25.64
N ASP A 39 41.54 -10.87 -24.62
CA ASP A 39 40.44 -9.89 -24.61
C ASP A 39 40.91 -8.46 -24.33
N TRP A 40 42.18 -8.27 -23.94
CA TRP A 40 42.75 -6.97 -23.59
C TRP A 40 43.85 -6.58 -24.58
N VAL A 41 43.85 -5.31 -25.00
CA VAL A 41 44.97 -4.73 -25.74
C VAL A 41 45.93 -4.10 -24.73
N TYR A 42 47.18 -4.54 -24.76
CA TYR A 42 48.22 -4.06 -23.85
C TYR A 42 49.50 -3.74 -24.60
N GLY A 43 50.28 -2.78 -24.11
CA GLY A 43 51.53 -2.39 -24.77
C GLY A 43 52.22 -1.19 -24.14
N SER A 44 53.35 -0.82 -24.74
CA SER A 44 54.15 0.34 -24.35
C SER A 44 54.46 1.24 -25.56
N TRP A 45 54.37 2.56 -25.43
CA TRP A 45 54.63 3.52 -26.52
C TRP A 45 55.62 4.63 -26.12
N GLY A 46 56.80 4.67 -26.78
CA GLY A 46 57.76 5.77 -26.59
C GLY A 46 58.41 5.86 -25.19
N GLY A 47 58.33 4.80 -24.39
CA GLY A 47 58.83 4.69 -23.00
C GLY A 47 59.65 3.42 -22.77
N PRO A 48 60.01 3.08 -21.51
CA PRO A 48 60.76 1.86 -21.21
C PRO A 48 59.99 0.59 -21.62
N SER A 49 60.71 -0.47 -21.98
CA SER A 49 60.09 -1.76 -22.29
C SER A 49 59.39 -2.32 -21.05
N ALA A 50 58.17 -2.85 -21.25
CA ALA A 50 57.35 -3.49 -20.24
C ALA A 50 57.06 -4.94 -20.59
N SER A 51 56.94 -5.79 -19.58
CA SER A 51 56.45 -7.16 -19.71
C SER A 51 55.07 -7.29 -19.11
N PHE A 52 54.17 -7.99 -19.80
CA PHE A 52 52.80 -8.25 -19.38
C PHE A 52 52.58 -9.75 -19.29
N VAL A 53 52.08 -10.22 -18.15
CA VAL A 53 51.77 -11.63 -17.92
C VAL A 53 50.49 -11.74 -17.10
N ILE A 54 49.78 -12.86 -17.26
CA ILE A 54 48.80 -13.29 -16.27
C ILE A 54 49.52 -14.06 -15.16
N THR A 55 49.14 -13.83 -13.92
CA THR A 55 49.78 -14.40 -12.73
C THR A 55 48.74 -14.88 -11.73
N ASP A 56 49.09 -15.85 -10.88
CA ASP A 56 48.35 -16.19 -9.65
C ASP A 56 48.99 -15.57 -8.39
N GLU A 57 50.07 -14.79 -8.56
CA GLU A 57 50.64 -13.96 -7.51
C GLU A 57 49.77 -12.73 -7.30
N PHE A 58 49.27 -12.52 -6.06
CA PHE A 58 48.41 -11.40 -5.68
C PHE A 58 47.16 -11.34 -6.58
N VAL A 59 46.14 -12.12 -6.22
CA VAL A 59 44.82 -12.18 -6.88
C VAL A 59 43.79 -11.66 -5.89
N GLN A 60 42.89 -10.79 -6.35
CA GLN A 60 41.81 -10.22 -5.53
C GLN A 60 40.54 -11.07 -5.65
N GLU A 61 40.19 -11.51 -6.86
CA GLU A 61 39.05 -12.37 -7.12
C GLU A 61 39.40 -13.46 -8.14
N GLY A 62 38.82 -14.66 -7.98
CA GLY A 62 39.07 -15.75 -8.91
C GLY A 62 40.45 -16.40 -8.73
N SER A 63 41.13 -16.68 -9.83
CA SER A 63 42.39 -17.45 -9.83
C SER A 63 43.57 -16.74 -10.48
N LYS A 64 43.36 -15.59 -11.13
CA LYS A 64 44.38 -14.88 -11.89
C LYS A 64 44.26 -13.35 -11.78
N ALA A 65 45.36 -12.65 -12.04
CA ALA A 65 45.42 -11.20 -12.18
C ALA A 65 46.36 -10.81 -13.33
N ALA A 66 46.19 -9.60 -13.88
CA ALA A 66 47.11 -9.06 -14.87
C ALA A 66 48.28 -8.35 -14.20
N LYS A 67 49.51 -8.73 -14.56
CA LYS A 67 50.74 -8.13 -14.05
C LYS A 67 51.48 -7.40 -15.16
N ALA A 68 51.78 -6.12 -14.92
CA ALA A 68 52.68 -5.34 -15.76
C ALA A 68 53.93 -4.95 -14.96
N THR A 69 55.10 -5.21 -15.54
CA THR A 69 56.41 -4.85 -14.97
C THR A 69 57.19 -3.97 -15.94
N VAL A 70 57.70 -2.86 -15.43
CA VAL A 70 58.45 -1.85 -16.18
C VAL A 70 59.94 -1.96 -15.85
N SER A 71 60.79 -1.93 -16.88
CA SER A 71 62.24 -2.13 -16.74
C SER A 71 63.00 -1.00 -16.02
N VAL A 72 62.42 0.21 -15.93
CA VAL A 72 62.93 1.35 -15.16
C VAL A 72 61.71 2.10 -14.61
N ALA A 73 61.70 2.44 -13.32
CA ALA A 73 60.71 3.36 -12.78
C ALA A 73 60.96 4.75 -13.40
N ASP A 74 60.21 5.09 -14.44
CA ASP A 74 60.29 6.37 -15.14
C ASP A 74 59.34 7.38 -14.47
N ALA A 75 59.70 8.68 -14.55
CA ALA A 75 58.90 9.76 -14.00
C ALA A 75 57.57 9.96 -14.75
N ASP A 76 57.50 9.51 -16.01
CA ASP A 76 56.30 9.47 -16.85
C ASP A 76 56.08 8.04 -17.39
N ALA A 77 55.53 7.15 -16.55
CA ALA A 77 55.08 5.83 -16.95
C ALA A 77 53.89 5.86 -17.94
N GLY A 78 53.43 7.07 -18.34
CA GLY A 78 52.31 7.51 -19.22
C GLY A 78 52.19 6.87 -20.60
N LYS A 79 52.82 5.72 -20.78
CA LYS A 79 53.16 5.09 -22.04
C LYS A 79 52.89 3.59 -22.03
N ILE A 80 52.52 3.00 -20.88
CA ILE A 80 52.15 1.60 -20.72
C ILE A 80 50.66 1.53 -20.41
N PHE A 81 49.90 0.68 -21.12
CA PHE A 81 48.45 0.64 -21.00
C PHE A 81 47.85 -0.76 -21.03
N PHE A 82 46.66 -0.89 -20.43
CA PHE A 82 45.68 -1.97 -20.64
C PHE A 82 44.40 -1.36 -21.21
N ARG A 83 43.80 -2.01 -22.20
CA ARG A 83 42.65 -1.46 -22.91
C ARG A 83 41.61 -2.51 -23.27
N GLN A 84 40.35 -2.20 -23.00
CA GLN A 84 39.18 -2.94 -23.48
C GLN A 84 38.55 -2.16 -24.64
N GLN A 85 38.32 -2.82 -25.79
CA GLN A 85 37.84 -2.18 -27.02
C GLN A 85 36.37 -2.51 -27.32
N ASN A 86 35.75 -1.68 -28.18
CA ASN A 86 34.37 -1.83 -28.67
C ASN A 86 33.33 -1.85 -27.54
N LEU A 87 33.48 -0.92 -26.59
CA LEU A 87 32.50 -0.74 -25.52
C LEU A 87 31.25 -0.06 -26.08
N ALA A 88 30.10 -0.70 -25.92
CA ALA A 88 28.81 -0.13 -26.28
C ALA A 88 28.30 0.73 -25.11
N LEU A 89 28.79 1.97 -25.01
CA LEU A 89 28.34 2.92 -23.99
C LEU A 89 27.43 3.97 -24.65
N SER A 90 26.33 4.32 -23.98
CA SER A 90 25.41 5.36 -24.42
C SER A 90 25.68 6.70 -23.73
N THR A 91 25.28 7.81 -24.36
CA THR A 91 25.46 9.16 -23.81
C THR A 91 24.39 9.59 -22.81
N ASP A 92 23.31 8.81 -22.67
CA ASP A 92 22.17 9.07 -21.78
C ASP A 92 22.15 8.16 -20.53
N GLU A 93 23.17 7.32 -20.35
CA GLU A 93 23.31 6.42 -19.20
C GLU A 93 24.51 6.79 -18.33
N GLU A 94 24.37 6.67 -17.00
CA GLU A 94 25.50 6.72 -16.06
C GLU A 94 26.10 5.31 -15.92
N TYR A 95 27.42 5.21 -15.99
CA TYR A 95 28.16 3.97 -15.82
C TYR A 95 29.01 4.03 -14.56
N HIS A 96 29.05 2.91 -13.83
CA HIS A 96 29.88 2.68 -12.66
C HIS A 96 31.04 1.77 -13.03
N LEU A 97 32.25 2.32 -13.00
CA LEU A 97 33.51 1.60 -13.21
C LEU A 97 34.18 1.36 -11.87
N SER A 98 34.56 0.13 -11.57
CA SER A 98 35.49 -0.19 -10.49
C SER A 98 36.53 -1.23 -10.91
N PHE A 99 37.69 -1.22 -10.27
CA PHE A 99 38.72 -2.26 -10.40
C PHE A 99 39.67 -2.22 -9.21
N TYR A 100 40.46 -3.27 -9.04
CA TYR A 100 41.48 -3.34 -8.00
C TYR A 100 42.89 -3.20 -8.60
N ILE A 101 43.73 -2.42 -7.90
CA ILE A 101 45.14 -2.24 -8.23
C ILE A 101 46.01 -2.57 -7.02
N PHE A 102 47.11 -3.29 -7.24
CA PHE A 102 48.07 -3.63 -6.20
C PHE A 102 49.49 -3.29 -6.67
N SER A 103 50.28 -2.74 -5.75
CA SER A 103 51.71 -2.49 -5.90
C SER A 103 52.40 -2.63 -4.55
N ASN A 104 53.67 -3.05 -4.57
CA ASN A 104 54.50 -3.19 -3.37
C ASN A 104 55.84 -2.44 -3.54
N SER A 105 55.79 -1.29 -4.23
CA SER A 105 56.99 -0.48 -4.50
C SER A 105 57.46 0.35 -3.31
N GLY A 106 56.60 0.56 -2.31
CA GLY A 106 56.83 1.41 -1.15
C GLY A 106 56.67 2.91 -1.41
N ASN A 107 56.32 3.33 -2.64
CA ASN A 107 56.15 4.74 -3.01
C ASN A 107 54.68 5.06 -3.32
N GLU A 108 54.34 6.35 -3.31
CA GLU A 108 53.08 6.83 -3.92
C GLU A 108 53.21 6.73 -5.45
N GLU A 109 52.23 6.08 -6.06
CA GLU A 109 52.14 5.79 -7.48
C GLU A 109 50.87 6.41 -8.05
N SER A 110 50.82 6.62 -9.37
CA SER A 110 49.61 7.08 -10.03
C SER A 110 49.34 6.41 -11.37
N ILE A 111 48.07 6.42 -11.75
CA ILE A 111 47.52 5.95 -13.03
C ILE A 111 46.63 7.02 -13.66
N ASP A 112 46.46 6.93 -14.97
CA ASP A 112 45.46 7.68 -15.74
C ASP A 112 44.40 6.71 -16.26
N LEU A 113 43.14 7.14 -16.21
CA LEU A 113 41.99 6.40 -16.68
C LEU A 113 41.27 7.21 -17.76
N SER A 114 40.96 6.61 -18.91
CA SER A 114 40.30 7.33 -20.00
C SER A 114 39.44 6.43 -20.87
N VAL A 115 38.35 6.99 -21.43
CA VAL A 115 37.50 6.39 -22.46
C VAL A 115 37.50 7.30 -23.69
N TYR A 116 37.80 6.75 -24.86
CA TYR A 116 37.90 7.50 -26.11
C TYR A 116 37.55 6.66 -27.34
N SER A 117 37.25 7.32 -28.45
CA SER A 117 36.55 6.76 -29.61
C SER A 117 37.39 6.26 -30.78
N HIS A 118 38.70 6.49 -30.78
CA HIS A 118 39.56 5.94 -31.83
C HIS A 118 40.96 5.63 -31.31
N THR A 119 41.46 4.44 -31.65
CA THR A 119 42.83 4.02 -31.29
C THR A 119 43.58 3.59 -32.54
N ASN A 120 44.40 4.46 -33.11
CA ASN A 120 45.53 3.97 -33.89
C ASN A 120 46.60 3.45 -32.90
N MET A 121 47.39 2.45 -33.30
CA MET A 121 48.49 1.90 -32.46
C MET A 121 49.61 2.94 -32.17
N ASP A 122 49.48 4.17 -32.68
CA ASP A 122 50.42 5.28 -32.53
C ASP A 122 50.10 6.24 -31.36
N GLY A 123 49.06 5.95 -30.56
CA GLY A 123 48.76 6.71 -29.33
C GLY A 123 48.05 8.05 -29.57
N ALA A 124 47.63 8.36 -30.79
CA ALA A 124 46.79 9.52 -31.06
C ALA A 124 45.33 9.22 -30.71
N ALA A 125 44.89 9.58 -29.50
CA ALA A 125 43.47 9.56 -29.12
C ALA A 125 42.77 10.83 -29.61
N TRP A 126 41.73 10.68 -30.42
CA TRP A 126 40.89 11.79 -30.92
C TRP A 126 39.45 11.46 -30.52
N GLY A 127 38.80 12.35 -29.77
CA GLY A 127 37.47 12.10 -29.20
C GLY A 127 37.53 11.42 -27.82
N THR A 128 37.75 12.19 -26.76
CA THR A 128 37.70 11.72 -25.35
C THR A 128 36.29 11.90 -24.81
N VAL A 129 35.71 10.86 -24.21
CA VAL A 129 34.36 10.91 -23.61
C VAL A 129 34.34 10.78 -22.09
N PHE A 130 35.45 10.35 -21.49
CA PHE A 130 35.70 10.35 -20.05
C PHE A 130 37.21 10.31 -19.82
N SER A 131 37.73 11.06 -18.84
CA SER A 131 39.15 11.01 -18.49
C SER A 131 39.38 11.51 -17.06
N VAL A 132 40.17 10.77 -16.30
CA VAL A 132 40.68 11.14 -14.98
C VAL A 132 42.17 10.86 -14.97
N THR A 133 42.96 11.89 -14.69
CA THR A 133 44.43 11.80 -14.66
C THR A 133 44.97 11.89 -13.25
N ASP A 134 46.17 11.38 -13.01
CA ASP A 134 46.88 11.42 -11.73
C ASP A 134 46.08 10.79 -10.56
N ILE A 135 45.43 9.64 -10.78
CA ILE A 135 44.78 8.87 -9.71
C ILE A 135 45.87 8.24 -8.86
N THR A 136 46.06 8.73 -7.64
CA THR A 136 47.13 8.28 -6.74
C THR A 136 46.72 7.11 -5.86
N PHE A 137 47.65 6.19 -5.61
CA PHE A 137 47.52 5.11 -4.64
C PHE A 137 48.90 4.77 -4.05
N GLN A 138 48.91 4.16 -2.87
CA GLN A 138 50.16 3.81 -2.20
C GLN A 138 50.59 2.39 -2.58
N GLY A 139 51.84 2.19 -3.00
CA GLY A 139 52.42 0.87 -3.23
C GLY A 139 52.81 0.15 -1.93
N ASP A 140 51.87 0.02 -0.99
CA ASP A 140 52.07 -0.52 0.36
C ASP A 140 51.94 -2.05 0.47
N GLY A 141 51.74 -2.74 -0.65
CA GLY A 141 51.49 -4.17 -0.68
C GLY A 141 50.06 -4.56 -0.28
N ASN A 142 49.10 -3.65 -0.42
CA ASN A 142 47.67 -3.93 -0.33
C ASN A 142 46.96 -3.68 -1.67
N TRP A 143 45.77 -4.26 -1.83
CA TRP A 143 44.87 -3.94 -2.93
C TRP A 143 44.12 -2.65 -2.65
N HIS A 144 44.11 -1.76 -3.64
CA HIS A 144 43.38 -0.51 -3.63
C HIS A 144 42.24 -0.60 -4.65
N LYS A 145 41.00 -0.35 -4.20
CA LYS A 145 39.83 -0.29 -5.09
C LYS A 145 39.75 1.12 -5.69
N ILE A 146 39.71 1.19 -7.01
CA ILE A 146 39.51 2.43 -7.75
C ILE A 146 38.10 2.39 -8.32
N ALA A 147 37.29 3.42 -8.05
CA ALA A 147 35.90 3.47 -8.49
C ALA A 147 35.50 4.88 -8.97
N TYR A 148 34.76 4.94 -10.09
CA TYR A 148 34.24 6.16 -10.69
C TYR A 148 32.86 5.93 -11.30
N SER A 149 31.96 6.89 -11.12
CA SER A 149 30.73 7.01 -11.91
C SER A 149 30.93 8.04 -13.00
N PHE A 150 30.46 7.78 -14.21
CA PHE A 150 30.53 8.73 -15.30
C PHE A 150 29.42 8.53 -16.33
N THR A 151 28.91 9.64 -16.88
CA THR A 151 28.08 9.65 -18.09
C THR A 151 28.96 10.05 -19.29
N PRO A 152 29.05 9.23 -20.35
CA PRO A 152 29.86 9.54 -21.54
C PRO A 152 29.47 10.91 -22.13
N SER A 153 30.43 11.83 -22.21
CA SER A 153 30.20 13.18 -22.75
C SER A 153 31.45 13.71 -23.43
N VAL A 154 31.32 14.54 -24.47
CA VAL A 154 32.48 15.00 -25.24
C VAL A 154 33.39 15.90 -24.39
N VAL A 155 34.54 15.38 -23.97
CA VAL A 155 35.56 16.12 -23.20
C VAL A 155 36.56 16.82 -24.15
N ALA A 156 36.91 16.19 -25.28
CA ALA A 156 37.76 16.79 -26.32
C ALA A 156 37.67 16.06 -27.67
N GLY A 157 37.56 16.81 -28.78
CA GLY A 157 37.48 16.26 -30.15
C GLY A 157 36.06 15.84 -30.56
N GLU A 158 35.92 15.14 -31.70
CA GLU A 158 34.65 14.59 -32.19
C GLU A 158 34.65 13.06 -31.98
N PRO A 159 33.91 12.51 -31.00
CA PRO A 159 33.98 11.08 -30.70
C PRO A 159 33.09 10.20 -31.57
N ASP A 160 33.64 9.07 -32.01
CA ASP A 160 32.94 7.90 -32.56
C ASP A 160 32.42 7.00 -31.42
N PHE A 161 31.14 7.13 -31.09
CA PHE A 161 30.48 6.36 -30.03
C PHE A 161 30.30 4.87 -30.36
N ASP A 162 30.51 4.46 -31.61
CA ASP A 162 30.39 3.05 -32.01
C ASP A 162 31.68 2.25 -31.71
N HIS A 163 32.80 2.92 -31.41
CA HIS A 163 34.12 2.31 -31.23
C HIS A 163 34.88 2.82 -30.00
N LEU A 164 34.21 2.91 -28.85
CA LEU A 164 34.84 3.35 -27.60
C LEU A 164 35.82 2.32 -27.02
N ALA A 165 36.86 2.82 -26.36
CA ALA A 165 37.83 2.00 -25.63
C ALA A 165 38.14 2.57 -24.25
N LEU A 166 37.98 1.74 -23.21
CA LEU A 166 38.46 2.02 -21.85
C LEU A 166 39.95 1.71 -21.78
N SER A 167 40.75 2.70 -21.41
CA SER A 167 42.19 2.60 -21.31
C SER A 167 42.64 3.00 -19.91
N LEU A 168 43.38 2.12 -19.27
CA LEU A 168 44.16 2.40 -18.08
C LEU A 168 45.62 2.55 -18.48
N SER A 169 46.23 3.68 -18.11
CA SER A 169 47.64 3.95 -18.36
C SER A 169 48.36 4.20 -17.03
N LEU A 170 49.61 3.76 -16.91
CA LEU A 170 50.44 4.12 -15.76
C LEU A 170 50.85 5.58 -15.85
N ALA A 171 50.92 6.34 -14.76
CA ALA A 171 51.29 7.76 -14.79
C ALA A 171 52.66 8.00 -14.12
N ARG A 172 52.81 7.80 -12.80
CA ARG A 172 54.09 8.11 -12.08
C ARG A 172 54.52 7.03 -11.10
N ASN A 173 55.84 6.86 -10.98
CA ASN A 173 56.55 6.00 -9.99
C ASN A 173 56.21 4.50 -10.04
N VAL A 174 55.50 4.02 -11.06
CA VAL A 174 55.09 2.62 -11.16
C VAL A 174 56.21 1.74 -11.70
N SER A 175 56.57 0.68 -10.96
CA SER A 175 57.55 -0.32 -11.38
C SER A 175 56.92 -1.69 -11.68
N THR A 176 56.00 -2.17 -10.83
CA THR A 176 55.20 -3.37 -11.05
C THR A 176 53.83 -3.17 -10.45
N ILE A 177 52.79 -3.38 -11.25
CA ILE A 177 51.39 -3.36 -10.80
C ILE A 177 50.70 -4.66 -11.15
N TYR A 178 49.69 -4.95 -10.33
CA TYR A 178 48.73 -6.01 -10.53
C TYR A 178 47.36 -5.36 -10.66
N LEU A 179 46.58 -5.80 -11.64
CA LEU A 179 45.22 -5.34 -11.89
C LEU A 179 44.29 -6.53 -11.88
N ASP A 180 43.15 -6.36 -11.26
CA ASP A 180 42.16 -7.42 -11.14
C ASP A 180 40.74 -6.87 -10.98
N HIS A 181 39.76 -7.72 -11.27
CA HIS A 181 38.35 -7.53 -11.00
C HIS A 181 37.79 -6.20 -11.50
N PHE A 182 37.88 -5.96 -12.81
CA PHE A 182 37.23 -4.80 -13.43
C PHE A 182 35.72 -4.99 -13.49
N VAL A 183 34.94 -3.99 -13.10
CA VAL A 183 33.48 -3.99 -13.24
C VAL A 183 33.06 -2.70 -13.90
N LEU A 184 32.35 -2.80 -15.03
CA LEU A 184 31.69 -1.66 -15.68
C LEU A 184 30.21 -2.00 -15.86
N THR A 185 29.33 -1.36 -15.10
CA THR A 185 27.88 -1.63 -15.07
C THR A 185 27.09 -0.33 -15.07
N THR A 186 25.80 -0.41 -15.37
CA THR A 186 24.83 0.70 -15.21
C THR A 186 24.19 0.74 -13.82
N ASP A 187 24.32 -0.34 -13.04
CA ASP A 187 23.82 -0.42 -11.66
C ASP A 187 24.97 -0.35 -10.64
N MET A 188 24.72 0.29 -9.49
CA MET A 188 25.66 0.34 -8.37
C MET A 188 25.91 -1.05 -7.79
N VAL A 189 27.18 -1.48 -7.72
CA VAL A 189 27.56 -2.73 -7.05
C VAL A 189 27.76 -2.45 -5.56
N ASP A 190 26.71 -2.68 -4.75
CA ASP A 190 26.78 -2.53 -3.30
C ASP A 190 27.57 -3.69 -2.66
N GLU A 191 28.56 -3.35 -1.82
CA GLU A 191 29.21 -4.31 -0.91
C GLU A 191 28.18 -4.87 0.08
N ALA A 192 28.44 -6.08 0.61
CA ALA A 192 27.53 -6.76 1.53
C ALA A 192 27.26 -5.92 2.81
N HIS A 193 26.22 -5.09 2.78
CA HIS A 193 25.71 -4.38 3.96
C HIS A 193 25.06 -5.39 4.91
N GLU A 194 25.60 -5.45 6.13
CA GLU A 194 25.00 -6.17 7.25
C GLU A 194 23.89 -5.29 7.85
N ALA A 195 22.67 -5.83 7.90
CA ALA A 195 21.48 -5.12 8.38
C ALA A 195 21.72 -4.50 9.76
N GLN A 196 21.48 -3.19 9.86
CA GLN A 196 21.62 -2.40 11.09
C GLN A 196 20.26 -2.11 11.70
N HIS A 197 20.24 -1.99 13.03
CA HIS A 197 19.05 -1.62 13.80
C HIS A 197 19.28 -0.24 14.42
N TYR A 198 18.48 0.74 13.99
CA TYR A 198 18.53 2.10 14.49
C TYR A 198 17.33 2.41 15.40
N TYR A 199 17.52 3.33 16.34
CA TYR A 199 16.50 3.78 17.26
C TYR A 199 16.32 5.29 17.17
N VAL A 200 15.07 5.75 17.22
CA VAL A 200 14.70 7.17 17.25
C VAL A 200 13.90 7.44 18.52
N SER A 201 14.17 8.53 19.23
CA SER A 201 13.46 8.90 20.46
C SER A 201 13.48 10.41 20.71
N LYS A 202 12.40 10.96 21.27
CA LYS A 202 12.30 12.39 21.64
C LYS A 202 13.32 12.86 22.69
N VAL A 203 14.00 11.93 23.37
CA VAL A 203 15.10 12.21 24.31
C VAL A 203 16.49 11.88 23.71
N GLY A 204 16.56 11.57 22.42
CA GLY A 204 17.80 11.29 21.68
C GLY A 204 18.57 12.54 21.25
N ASP A 205 19.57 12.34 20.40
CA ASP A 205 20.39 13.38 19.76
C ASP A 205 20.80 12.90 18.37
N ASP A 206 20.68 13.74 17.33
CA ASP A 206 21.06 13.38 15.96
C ASP A 206 22.59 13.27 15.75
N ALA A 207 23.38 13.69 16.74
CA ALA A 207 24.81 13.42 16.81
C ALA A 207 25.12 12.00 17.33
N ASN A 208 24.14 11.28 17.88
CA ASN A 208 24.34 9.91 18.35
C ASN A 208 24.54 8.94 17.18
N VAL A 209 24.91 7.69 17.51
CA VAL A 209 25.10 6.61 16.52
C VAL A 209 23.81 5.87 16.15
N GLY A 210 22.70 6.15 16.84
CA GLY A 210 21.40 5.54 16.57
C GLY A 210 21.19 4.17 17.22
N SER A 211 22.02 3.75 18.19
CA SER A 211 21.80 2.54 18.97
C SER A 211 20.68 2.72 20.00
N GLU A 212 20.18 1.65 20.61
CA GLU A 212 19.11 1.72 21.62
C GLU A 212 19.45 2.64 22.81
N ASP A 213 20.70 2.57 23.30
CA ASP A 213 21.23 3.39 24.39
C ASP A 213 21.61 4.82 23.96
N SER A 214 21.65 5.09 22.66
CA SER A 214 22.04 6.40 22.10
C SER A 214 21.26 6.62 20.80
N PRO A 215 19.92 6.80 20.91
CA PRO A 215 19.06 6.91 19.75
C PRO A 215 19.24 8.25 19.06
N PHE A 216 18.90 8.30 17.77
CA PHE A 216 18.71 9.57 17.06
C PHE A 216 17.53 10.34 17.67
N LEU A 217 17.52 11.66 17.50
CA LEU A 217 16.40 12.51 17.92
C LEU A 217 15.28 12.47 16.88
N THR A 218 15.64 12.47 15.60
CA THR A 218 14.70 12.66 14.48
C THR A 218 14.57 11.42 13.60
N ILE A 219 13.37 11.25 13.03
CA ILE A 219 13.10 10.21 12.02
C ILE A 219 13.86 10.56 10.73
N ALA A 220 13.93 11.84 10.37
CA ALA A 220 14.66 12.31 9.21
C ALA A 220 16.15 11.91 9.26
N LYS A 221 16.79 11.99 10.44
CA LYS A 221 18.17 11.54 10.62
C LYS A 221 18.31 10.05 10.33
N ALA A 222 17.46 9.19 10.90
CA ALA A 222 17.48 7.76 10.63
C ALA A 222 17.24 7.46 9.14
N ALA A 223 16.24 8.09 8.53
CA ALA A 223 15.87 7.90 7.14
C ALA A 223 16.99 8.28 6.14
N SER A 224 17.87 9.22 6.52
CA SER A 224 19.05 9.59 5.72
C SER A 224 20.19 8.56 5.77
N MET A 225 20.19 7.66 6.76
CA MET A 225 21.29 6.74 7.05
C MET A 225 21.02 5.30 6.60
N VAL A 226 19.75 4.90 6.58
CA VAL A 226 19.34 3.52 6.30
C VAL A 226 19.71 3.05 4.89
N LYS A 227 20.05 1.77 4.81
CA LYS A 227 20.29 1.02 3.58
C LYS A 227 19.46 -0.27 3.59
N ALA A 228 19.42 -0.97 2.46
CA ALA A 228 18.66 -2.19 2.29
C ALA A 228 18.92 -3.20 3.43
N GLY A 229 17.83 -3.61 4.10
CA GLY A 229 17.83 -4.54 5.23
C GLY A 229 17.80 -3.89 6.60
N ASP A 230 18.01 -2.58 6.70
CA ASP A 230 18.00 -1.87 7.98
C ASP A 230 16.59 -1.74 8.57
N VAL A 231 16.54 -1.71 9.91
CA VAL A 231 15.31 -1.52 10.68
C VAL A 231 15.46 -0.28 11.56
N VAL A 232 14.46 0.60 11.54
CA VAL A 232 14.34 1.77 12.42
C VAL A 232 13.19 1.54 13.39
N THR A 233 13.50 1.47 14.68
CA THR A 233 12.53 1.41 15.77
C THR A 233 12.33 2.80 16.37
N ILE A 234 11.10 3.31 16.29
CA ILE A 234 10.76 4.66 16.71
C ILE A 234 10.03 4.57 18.06
N LYS A 235 10.54 5.27 19.08
CA LYS A 235 9.93 5.32 20.41
C LYS A 235 8.78 6.31 20.47
N GLU A 236 7.95 6.18 21.51
CA GLU A 236 6.76 6.98 21.77
C GLU A 236 7.00 8.49 21.58
N GLY A 237 6.06 9.15 20.92
CA GLY A 237 6.03 10.60 20.80
C GLY A 237 5.46 11.12 19.49
N THR A 238 5.30 12.44 19.45
CA THR A 238 4.88 13.20 18.27
C THR A 238 6.10 13.78 17.55
N TYR A 239 6.21 13.48 16.26
CA TYR A 239 7.31 13.85 15.38
C TYR A 239 6.78 14.77 14.27
N GLU A 240 7.10 16.06 14.36
CA GLU A 240 6.72 17.07 13.37
C GLU A 240 7.67 17.05 12.16
N GLU A 241 7.72 15.93 11.45
CA GLU A 241 8.73 15.64 10.43
C GLU A 241 8.13 15.06 9.15
N THR A 242 8.99 14.87 8.14
CA THR A 242 8.69 14.03 6.97
C THR A 242 9.65 12.83 6.97
N LEU A 243 9.10 11.62 6.92
CA LEU A 243 9.85 10.39 6.71
C LEU A 243 10.11 10.24 5.20
N ALA A 244 11.37 10.39 4.80
CA ALA A 244 11.82 10.25 3.42
C ALA A 244 13.14 9.46 3.37
N PRO A 245 13.11 8.14 3.11
CA PRO A 245 14.32 7.32 3.07
C PRO A 245 15.24 7.73 1.91
N ALA A 246 16.55 7.77 2.15
CA ALA A 246 17.53 8.10 1.11
C ALA A 246 17.68 6.97 0.06
N SER A 247 17.49 5.72 0.48
CA SER A 247 17.71 4.51 -0.32
C SER A 247 16.47 3.63 -0.39
N SER A 248 16.41 2.78 -1.42
CA SER A 248 15.45 1.66 -1.50
C SER A 248 15.98 0.45 -0.72
N GLY A 249 15.09 -0.45 -0.33
CA GLY A 249 15.44 -1.82 0.04
C GLY A 249 15.60 -2.72 -1.18
N THR A 250 15.69 -4.03 -0.95
CA THR A 250 15.52 -5.08 -1.96
C THR A 250 14.46 -6.08 -1.53
N ALA A 251 14.04 -6.99 -2.43
CA ALA A 251 13.07 -8.03 -2.12
C ALA A 251 13.46 -8.89 -0.91
N GLU A 252 14.75 -9.21 -0.77
CA GLU A 252 15.28 -10.01 0.34
C GLU A 252 15.64 -9.16 1.57
N LYS A 253 15.83 -7.85 1.38
CA LYS A 253 16.31 -6.91 2.40
C LYS A 253 15.52 -5.59 2.34
N PRO A 254 14.23 -5.59 2.70
CA PRO A 254 13.45 -4.37 2.78
C PRO A 254 13.99 -3.45 3.89
N ILE A 255 13.78 -2.15 3.75
CA ILE A 255 14.02 -1.18 4.83
C ILE A 255 12.74 -1.07 5.65
N VAL A 256 12.82 -1.15 6.97
CA VAL A 256 11.65 -1.11 7.86
C VAL A 256 11.69 0.11 8.77
N PHE A 257 10.61 0.87 8.81
CA PHE A 257 10.33 1.88 9.84
C PHE A 257 9.13 1.41 10.66
N GLN A 258 9.30 1.26 11.96
CA GLN A 258 8.26 0.74 12.84
C GLN A 258 8.24 1.45 14.19
N ALA A 259 7.07 1.59 14.80
CA ALA A 259 6.98 1.95 16.20
C ALA A 259 7.58 0.85 17.10
N ALA A 260 8.12 1.25 18.25
CA ALA A 260 8.51 0.33 19.31
C ALA A 260 7.27 -0.42 19.83
N ALA A 261 7.46 -1.67 20.26
CA ALA A 261 6.36 -2.51 20.69
C ALA A 261 5.61 -1.88 21.89
N GLY A 262 4.30 -1.69 21.75
CA GLY A 262 3.45 -1.09 22.79
C GLY A 262 3.49 0.44 22.85
N GLU A 263 4.27 1.11 22.00
CA GLU A 263 4.47 2.56 22.05
C GLU A 263 3.70 3.28 20.93
N LYS A 264 3.14 4.46 21.24
CA LYS A 264 2.37 5.28 20.30
C LYS A 264 3.25 6.32 19.62
N VAL A 265 3.50 6.12 18.33
CA VAL A 265 4.26 7.03 17.48
C VAL A 265 3.32 7.79 16.57
N ILE A 266 3.39 9.12 16.59
CA ILE A 266 2.62 10.00 15.70
C ILE A 266 3.60 10.79 14.84
N LEU A 267 3.54 10.58 13.52
CA LEU A 267 4.21 11.43 12.53
C LEU A 267 3.21 12.49 12.05
N THR A 268 3.50 13.77 12.24
CA THR A 268 2.52 14.83 11.96
C THR A 268 3.03 15.94 11.05
N ALA A 269 2.12 16.45 10.23
CA ALA A 269 2.28 17.66 9.44
C ALA A 269 1.81 18.93 10.15
N MET A 270 1.17 18.78 11.31
CA MET A 270 0.62 19.87 12.11
C MET A 270 1.70 20.46 13.00
N GLN A 271 1.64 21.77 13.23
CA GLN A 271 2.52 22.46 14.16
C GLN A 271 1.70 23.37 15.07
N GLU A 272 2.00 23.34 16.36
CA GLU A 272 1.40 24.23 17.37
C GLU A 272 1.75 25.70 17.09
N VAL A 273 0.78 26.58 17.30
CA VAL A 273 0.94 28.04 17.21
C VAL A 273 0.49 28.70 18.51
N GLY A 274 1.27 29.68 18.98
CA GLY A 274 1.07 30.39 20.24
C GLY A 274 1.10 31.91 20.05
N ASP A 275 1.49 32.65 21.09
CA ASP A 275 1.64 34.11 21.05
C ASP A 275 0.38 34.87 20.60
N TRP A 276 -0.78 34.36 21.01
CA TRP A 276 -2.07 34.94 20.66
C TRP A 276 -2.30 36.31 21.29
N GLU A 277 -2.82 37.24 20.48
CA GLU A 277 -3.28 38.55 20.93
C GLU A 277 -4.72 38.82 20.49
N LEU A 278 -5.43 39.68 21.23
CA LEU A 278 -6.79 40.06 20.87
C LEU A 278 -6.76 40.93 19.59
N ASP A 279 -7.53 40.55 18.57
CA ASP A 279 -7.81 41.41 17.41
C ASP A 279 -8.98 42.34 17.72
N GLU A 280 -10.17 41.76 17.86
CA GLU A 280 -11.39 42.45 18.27
C GLU A 280 -12.46 41.47 18.79
N GLY A 281 -13.32 41.91 19.71
CA GLY A 281 -14.43 41.09 20.21
C GLY A 281 -13.95 39.77 20.84
N SER A 282 -14.28 38.65 20.19
CA SER A 282 -13.87 37.28 20.54
C SER A 282 -12.89 36.66 19.55
N VAL A 283 -12.36 37.47 18.62
CA VAL A 283 -11.38 37.06 17.62
C VAL A 283 -9.98 37.37 18.14
N TYR A 284 -9.12 36.36 18.10
CA TYR A 284 -7.70 36.46 18.44
C TYR A 284 -6.87 36.23 17.19
N LYS A 285 -5.63 36.70 17.22
CA LYS A 285 -4.70 36.54 16.12
C LYS A 285 -3.30 36.17 16.58
N THR A 286 -2.57 35.54 15.67
CA THR A 286 -1.14 35.24 15.80
C THR A 286 -0.48 35.29 14.42
N THR A 287 0.84 35.20 14.39
CA THR A 287 1.62 35.14 13.15
C THR A 287 1.92 33.69 12.78
N VAL A 288 1.69 33.35 11.51
CA VAL A 288 2.05 32.07 10.91
C VAL A 288 2.85 32.35 9.64
N ASP A 289 4.18 32.28 9.75
CA ASP A 289 5.13 32.66 8.68
C ASP A 289 5.20 31.65 7.50
N TRP A 290 4.18 30.80 7.34
CA TRP A 290 4.03 29.88 6.22
C TRP A 290 2.57 29.84 5.75
N SER A 291 2.38 29.39 4.51
CA SER A 291 1.06 29.11 3.96
C SER A 291 1.14 27.98 2.95
N LEU A 292 0.09 27.16 2.94
CA LEU A 292 -0.19 26.12 1.96
C LEU A 292 -1.36 26.54 1.03
N GLY A 293 -1.77 27.80 1.06
CA GLY A 293 -2.89 28.37 0.31
C GLY A 293 -4.19 27.62 0.62
N GLN A 294 -4.82 27.07 -0.42
CA GLN A 294 -6.03 26.24 -0.30
C GLN A 294 -5.87 24.99 0.58
N ASN A 295 -4.64 24.56 0.86
CA ASN A 295 -4.33 23.41 1.72
C ASN A 295 -4.04 23.83 3.18
N ASN A 296 -4.24 25.10 3.54
CA ASN A 296 -4.19 25.52 4.93
C ASN A 296 -5.28 24.78 5.72
N PHE A 297 -4.91 24.29 6.89
CA PHE A 297 -5.78 23.48 7.75
C PHE A 297 -5.45 23.77 9.20
N VAL A 298 -6.48 24.03 10.00
CA VAL A 298 -6.36 24.50 11.38
C VAL A 298 -7.18 23.60 12.29
N MET A 299 -6.56 23.16 13.38
CA MET A 299 -7.18 22.36 14.43
C MET A 299 -7.23 23.17 15.71
N ASN A 300 -8.32 23.00 16.46
CA ASN A 300 -8.49 23.48 17.81
C ASN A 300 -8.74 22.28 18.73
N GLY A 301 -7.69 21.79 19.39
CA GLY A 301 -7.72 20.52 20.09
C GLY A 301 -8.14 19.38 19.15
N ALA A 302 -9.27 18.74 19.44
CA ALA A 302 -9.83 17.63 18.67
C ALA A 302 -10.77 18.06 17.53
N ASP A 303 -11.05 19.35 17.37
CA ASP A 303 -12.02 19.86 16.39
C ASP A 303 -11.30 20.53 15.22
N ALA A 304 -11.65 20.15 13.99
CA ALA A 304 -11.26 20.89 12.79
C ALA A 304 -11.95 22.27 12.77
N CYS A 305 -11.17 23.33 12.62
CA CYS A 305 -11.69 24.68 12.52
C CYS A 305 -12.29 24.91 11.14
N GLN A 306 -13.40 25.63 11.09
CA GLN A 306 -14.07 25.99 9.85
C GLN A 306 -13.44 27.25 9.25
N LEU A 307 -13.01 27.24 7.99
CA LEU A 307 -12.65 28.48 7.32
C LEU A 307 -13.88 29.41 7.30
N ALA A 308 -13.70 30.66 7.73
CA ALA A 308 -14.76 31.64 7.95
C ALA A 308 -15.74 31.68 6.78
N ARG A 309 -17.04 31.47 7.08
CA ARG A 309 -18.06 31.28 6.03
C ARG A 309 -19.41 31.85 6.41
N TRP A 310 -20.21 32.12 5.38
CA TRP A 310 -21.61 32.51 5.52
C TRP A 310 -22.53 31.61 4.67
N PRO A 311 -23.62 31.08 5.24
CA PRO A 311 -23.97 31.12 6.66
C PRO A 311 -23.02 30.25 7.51
N ASN A 312 -23.02 30.50 8.81
CA ASN A 312 -22.15 29.83 9.76
C ASN A 312 -22.41 28.31 9.76
N LYS A 313 -21.35 27.51 9.88
CA LYS A 313 -21.50 26.05 10.04
C LYS A 313 -21.81 25.76 11.50
N THR A 314 -23.00 25.21 11.77
CA THR A 314 -23.47 24.95 13.13
C THR A 314 -23.39 23.47 13.52
N ASP A 315 -23.29 22.59 12.52
CA ASP A 315 -23.11 21.16 12.71
C ASP A 315 -21.62 20.79 12.69
N LYS A 316 -21.23 19.76 13.45
CA LYS A 316 -19.86 19.21 13.43
C LYS A 316 -19.68 18.20 12.30
N ASP A 317 -20.74 17.54 11.85
CA ASP A 317 -20.71 16.59 10.74
C ASP A 317 -20.27 17.32 9.45
N PRO A 318 -19.15 16.91 8.80
CA PRO A 318 -18.64 17.58 7.61
C PRO A 318 -19.59 17.47 6.39
N PHE A 319 -20.48 16.49 6.36
CA PHE A 319 -21.44 16.30 5.28
C PHE A 319 -22.69 17.19 5.41
N VAL A 320 -22.94 17.73 6.60
CA VAL A 320 -24.01 18.71 6.82
C VAL A 320 -23.54 20.10 6.36
N LEU A 321 -24.00 20.50 5.18
CA LEU A 321 -23.53 21.74 4.52
C LEU A 321 -23.94 23.03 5.26
N ASN A 322 -25.06 23.02 6.01
CA ASN A 322 -25.75 24.22 6.50
C ASN A 322 -25.84 25.32 5.43
N SER A 323 -26.24 24.96 4.21
CA SER A 323 -26.31 25.86 3.06
C SER A 323 -27.54 26.75 3.07
N LEU A 324 -27.53 27.76 2.19
CA LEU A 324 -28.72 28.53 1.80
C LEU A 324 -29.17 28.12 0.41
N ARG A 325 -30.43 28.44 0.11
CA ARG A 325 -31.00 28.28 -1.23
C ARG A 325 -30.91 29.58 -2.02
N ASN A 326 -30.26 29.60 -3.18
CA ASN A 326 -30.25 30.80 -4.01
C ASN A 326 -31.65 31.09 -4.58
N THR A 327 -31.90 32.34 -4.97
CA THR A 327 -33.19 32.77 -5.55
C THR A 327 -33.13 33.07 -7.04
N GLY A 328 -31.96 32.89 -7.65
CA GLY A 328 -31.73 33.11 -9.07
C GLY A 328 -30.26 33.16 -9.44
N GLY A 329 -29.98 33.49 -10.70
CA GLY A 329 -28.64 33.71 -11.20
C GLY A 329 -28.57 33.67 -12.71
N THR A 330 -27.35 33.68 -13.25
CA THR A 330 -27.13 33.63 -14.71
C THR A 330 -27.37 32.24 -15.27
N ASP A 331 -27.79 32.19 -16.54
CA ASP A 331 -27.90 30.96 -17.29
C ASP A 331 -26.52 30.43 -17.73
N GLY A 332 -26.53 29.24 -18.31
CA GLY A 332 -25.32 28.51 -18.66
C GLY A 332 -24.51 29.03 -19.85
N SER A 333 -25.03 30.04 -20.56
CA SER A 333 -24.28 30.71 -21.64
C SER A 333 -23.32 31.78 -21.12
N VAL A 334 -23.47 32.18 -19.85
CA VAL A 334 -22.67 33.23 -19.21
C VAL A 334 -21.57 32.58 -18.37
N VAL A 335 -20.38 32.44 -18.95
CA VAL A 335 -19.21 31.88 -18.26
C VAL A 335 -18.34 32.93 -17.58
N SER A 336 -18.35 34.17 -18.09
CA SER A 336 -17.65 35.29 -17.46
C SER A 336 -18.63 36.29 -16.89
N ASN A 337 -18.33 36.81 -15.71
CA ASN A 337 -19.22 37.64 -14.91
C ASN A 337 -20.59 36.96 -14.68
N ALA A 338 -20.54 35.64 -14.48
CA ALA A 338 -21.67 34.86 -13.99
C ALA A 338 -22.09 35.37 -12.61
N ARG A 339 -23.34 35.13 -12.24
CA ARG A 339 -23.91 35.69 -11.00
C ARG A 339 -24.83 34.70 -10.32
N LEU A 340 -24.73 34.65 -8.98
CA LEU A 340 -25.69 33.99 -8.11
C LEU A 340 -26.47 35.04 -7.33
N GLU A 341 -27.79 34.88 -7.26
CA GLU A 341 -28.71 35.80 -6.59
C GLU A 341 -29.29 35.23 -5.31
N TYR A 342 -29.42 36.08 -4.30
CA TYR A 342 -30.13 35.77 -3.07
C TYR A 342 -30.90 36.99 -2.57
N SER A 343 -32.22 37.00 -2.82
CA SER A 343 -33.11 38.14 -2.52
C SER A 343 -33.27 38.49 -1.04
N PRO A 344 -33.16 37.56 -0.06
CA PRO A 344 -33.18 37.92 1.36
C PRO A 344 -31.97 38.76 1.79
N GLY A 345 -30.87 38.71 1.03
CA GLY A 345 -29.68 39.54 1.23
C GLY A 345 -28.43 38.74 1.61
N ILE A 346 -27.29 39.18 1.08
CA ILE A 346 -25.96 38.66 1.39
C ILE A 346 -25.30 39.60 2.41
N GLN A 347 -24.53 39.05 3.36
CA GLN A 347 -23.78 39.86 4.32
C GLN A 347 -22.90 40.88 3.59
N ASN A 348 -22.86 42.11 4.13
CA ASN A 348 -22.11 43.23 3.58
C ASN A 348 -20.61 43.11 3.89
N ILE A 349 -20.00 42.08 3.32
CA ILE A 349 -18.57 41.76 3.36
C ILE A 349 -18.04 41.95 1.94
N ASP A 350 -16.79 42.38 1.81
CA ASP A 350 -16.08 42.33 0.54
C ASP A 350 -15.65 40.89 0.27
N TRP A 351 -16.43 40.17 -0.53
CA TRP A 351 -16.14 38.78 -0.88
C TRP A 351 -15.12 38.66 -2.00
N SER A 352 -14.72 39.77 -2.64
CA SER A 352 -13.75 39.75 -3.74
C SER A 352 -12.30 39.63 -3.25
N ASP A 353 -12.07 39.81 -1.96
CA ASP A 353 -10.76 39.69 -1.32
C ASP A 353 -10.50 38.24 -0.86
N GLY A 354 -10.37 37.33 -1.82
CA GLY A 354 -10.08 35.92 -1.58
C GLY A 354 -11.28 35.06 -1.18
N GLY A 355 -12.51 35.59 -1.25
CA GLY A 355 -13.72 34.81 -1.01
C GLY A 355 -14.12 33.94 -2.22
N TYR A 356 -14.72 32.78 -1.95
CA TYR A 356 -15.25 31.90 -2.99
C TYR A 356 -16.68 31.42 -2.68
N LEU A 357 -17.38 31.08 -3.76
CA LEU A 357 -18.69 30.45 -3.76
C LEU A 357 -18.53 28.93 -3.76
N PHE A 358 -19.32 28.23 -2.96
CA PHE A 358 -19.71 26.83 -3.18
C PHE A 358 -21.11 26.77 -3.79
N PHE A 359 -21.34 25.91 -4.78
CA PHE A 359 -22.66 25.70 -5.36
C PHE A 359 -22.93 24.23 -5.69
N TYR A 360 -24.14 23.78 -5.35
CA TYR A 360 -24.69 22.49 -5.70
C TYR A 360 -26.03 22.68 -6.42
N CYS A 361 -26.21 22.15 -7.63
CA CYS A 361 -27.38 22.41 -8.47
C CYS A 361 -28.51 21.40 -8.23
N ASP A 362 -29.76 21.86 -8.21
CA ASP A 362 -30.94 20.99 -7.97
C ASP A 362 -31.48 20.28 -9.20
N LYS A 363 -30.98 20.61 -10.38
CA LYS A 363 -31.57 20.04 -11.58
C LYS A 363 -31.29 18.54 -11.59
N GLY A 364 -32.36 17.74 -11.56
CA GLY A 364 -32.27 16.29 -11.69
C GLY A 364 -31.46 15.88 -12.93
N GLY A 365 -30.53 14.94 -12.74
CA GLY A 365 -29.52 14.57 -13.75
C GLY A 365 -28.32 15.51 -13.81
N SER A 366 -28.19 16.43 -12.85
CA SER A 366 -27.07 17.36 -12.72
C SER A 366 -26.66 17.55 -11.24
N GLY A 367 -26.99 16.62 -10.35
CA GLY A 367 -26.60 16.66 -8.94
C GLY A 367 -25.38 15.78 -8.60
N TRP A 368 -24.73 15.15 -9.59
CA TRP A 368 -23.54 14.31 -9.38
C TRP A 368 -22.26 15.08 -9.00
N THR A 369 -22.29 16.42 -8.88
CA THR A 369 -21.17 17.21 -8.34
C THR A 369 -21.64 18.55 -7.78
N SER A 370 -20.89 19.06 -6.81
CA SER A 370 -20.78 20.48 -6.52
C SER A 370 -19.65 21.14 -7.32
N TRP A 371 -19.60 22.47 -7.33
CA TRP A 371 -18.47 23.24 -7.86
C TRP A 371 -18.24 24.50 -7.04
N ARG A 372 -17.07 25.11 -7.23
CA ARG A 372 -16.64 26.33 -6.52
C ARG A 372 -16.07 27.36 -7.49
N ALA A 373 -16.20 28.64 -7.17
CA ALA A 373 -15.67 29.73 -8.00
C ALA A 373 -15.23 30.93 -7.15
N TRP A 374 -14.12 31.57 -7.53
CA TRP A 374 -13.65 32.80 -6.90
C TRP A 374 -14.63 33.94 -7.17
N ILE A 375 -14.93 34.71 -6.14
CA ILE A 375 -15.84 35.86 -6.24
C ILE A 375 -15.03 37.07 -6.74
N THR A 376 -15.53 37.75 -7.76
CA THR A 376 -14.88 38.93 -8.36
C THR A 376 -15.50 40.23 -7.89
N SER A 377 -16.76 40.20 -7.47
CA SER A 377 -17.46 41.33 -6.83
C SER A 377 -18.76 40.87 -6.19
N ASN A 378 -19.32 41.67 -5.29
CA ASN A 378 -20.65 41.43 -4.73
C ASN A 378 -21.44 42.73 -4.54
N ASN A 379 -22.75 42.58 -4.38
CA ASN A 379 -23.64 43.60 -3.84
C ASN A 379 -24.55 42.97 -2.77
N THR A 380 -25.55 43.72 -2.29
CA THR A 380 -26.44 43.28 -1.20
C THR A 380 -27.23 42.01 -1.51
N ASN A 381 -27.36 41.58 -2.76
CA ASN A 381 -28.21 40.46 -3.17
C ASN A 381 -27.56 39.51 -4.18
N SER A 382 -26.28 39.70 -4.53
CA SER A 382 -25.62 38.79 -5.45
C SER A 382 -24.11 38.82 -5.35
N VAL A 383 -23.49 37.68 -5.67
CA VAL A 383 -22.06 37.54 -5.94
C VAL A 383 -21.83 37.32 -7.42
N THR A 384 -20.78 37.92 -7.96
CA THR A 384 -20.32 37.79 -9.34
C THR A 384 -19.03 36.97 -9.34
N PHE A 385 -18.86 36.10 -10.32
CA PHE A 385 -17.70 35.22 -10.47
C PHE A 385 -17.52 34.85 -11.94
N ASP A 386 -16.38 34.24 -12.26
CA ASP A 386 -16.20 33.53 -13.52
C ASP A 386 -16.38 32.03 -13.24
N LEU A 387 -17.09 31.32 -14.11
CA LEU A 387 -17.20 29.87 -13.99
C LEU A 387 -15.83 29.22 -14.24
N PRO A 388 -15.51 28.10 -13.57
CA PRO A 388 -14.26 27.40 -13.81
C PRO A 388 -14.09 27.05 -15.29
N ASP A 389 -12.92 27.35 -15.86
CA ASP A 389 -12.61 27.07 -17.27
C ASP A 389 -12.66 25.57 -17.60
N SER A 390 -12.51 24.72 -16.58
CA SER A 390 -12.59 23.26 -16.68
C SER A 390 -13.33 22.68 -15.47
N PRO A 391 -14.17 21.65 -15.67
CA PRO A 391 -14.59 21.15 -16.98
C PRO A 391 -15.54 22.12 -17.72
N THR A 392 -15.35 22.28 -19.03
CA THR A 392 -16.05 23.27 -19.88
C THR A 392 -17.57 23.11 -19.92
N TRP A 393 -18.10 21.96 -19.49
CA TRP A 393 -19.54 21.70 -19.43
C TRP A 393 -20.22 22.30 -18.19
N LEU A 394 -19.47 22.75 -17.16
CA LEU A 394 -20.04 23.29 -15.91
C LEU A 394 -21.05 24.41 -16.17
N GLY A 395 -20.70 25.35 -17.06
CA GLY A 395 -21.62 26.41 -17.47
C GLY A 395 -22.91 25.86 -18.08
N GLY A 396 -22.83 24.85 -18.93
CA GLY A 396 -24.01 24.28 -19.59
C GLY A 396 -24.90 23.41 -18.70
N GLN A 397 -24.37 22.83 -17.61
CA GLN A 397 -25.06 21.79 -16.83
C GLN A 397 -25.34 22.15 -15.36
N HIS A 398 -24.72 23.21 -14.80
CA HIS A 398 -24.98 23.62 -13.41
C HIS A 398 -25.10 25.14 -13.23
N PRO A 399 -25.77 25.88 -14.13
CA PRO A 399 -25.88 27.32 -13.99
C PRO A 399 -26.71 27.71 -12.74
N PRO A 400 -26.33 28.79 -12.04
CA PRO A 400 -27.10 29.33 -10.91
C PRO A 400 -28.59 29.60 -11.20
N ALA A 401 -28.96 29.86 -12.47
CA ALA A 401 -30.35 30.04 -12.89
C ALA A 401 -31.24 28.80 -12.65
N TRP A 402 -30.67 27.61 -12.51
CA TRP A 402 -31.42 26.38 -12.18
C TRP A 402 -31.65 26.19 -10.70
N LEU A 403 -31.18 27.15 -9.91
CA LEU A 403 -31.23 27.14 -8.47
C LEU A 403 -30.35 26.02 -7.86
N GLY A 404 -29.86 26.26 -6.67
CA GLY A 404 -28.88 25.43 -5.99
C GLY A 404 -28.67 25.83 -4.55
N ASP A 405 -28.11 24.89 -3.80
CA ASP A 405 -27.58 25.15 -2.47
C ASP A 405 -26.26 25.89 -2.61
N PHE A 406 -26.03 26.86 -1.74
CA PHE A 406 -24.81 27.65 -1.75
C PHE A 406 -24.40 28.12 -0.36
N PHE A 407 -23.11 28.42 -0.24
CA PHE A 407 -22.53 29.19 0.85
C PHE A 407 -21.29 29.92 0.34
N LEU A 408 -20.85 30.95 1.06
CA LEU A 408 -19.70 31.78 0.74
C LEU A 408 -18.63 31.54 1.81
N VAL A 409 -17.36 31.47 1.42
CA VAL A 409 -16.25 31.12 2.32
C VAL A 409 -15.04 32.00 2.04
N GLY A 410 -14.17 32.17 3.03
CA GLY A 410 -12.82 32.70 2.83
C GLY A 410 -12.71 34.21 2.92
N ALA A 411 -13.52 34.86 3.76
CA ALA A 411 -13.42 36.30 4.00
C ALA A 411 -13.32 36.61 5.49
N LYS A 412 -12.38 37.46 5.90
CA LYS A 412 -12.20 37.86 7.32
C LYS A 412 -13.48 38.41 7.94
N GLY A 413 -14.27 39.16 7.18
CA GLY A 413 -15.53 39.74 7.67
C GLY A 413 -16.61 38.70 8.01
N ALA A 414 -16.44 37.44 7.59
CA ALA A 414 -17.32 36.33 7.93
C ALA A 414 -16.84 35.56 9.17
N LEU A 415 -15.69 35.92 9.76
CA LEU A 415 -15.20 35.33 11.01
C LEU A 415 -16.02 35.87 12.18
N ASP A 416 -17.18 35.26 12.41
CA ASP A 416 -18.16 35.73 13.40
C ASP A 416 -18.74 34.61 14.28
N TYR A 417 -18.35 33.36 14.02
CA TYR A 417 -18.85 32.18 14.73
C TYR A 417 -17.78 31.41 15.50
N ALA A 418 -18.26 30.58 16.42
CA ALA A 418 -17.43 29.65 17.18
C ALA A 418 -16.67 28.69 16.25
N ASN A 419 -15.38 28.52 16.54
CA ASN A 419 -14.46 27.61 15.84
C ASN A 419 -14.16 27.96 14.37
N GLU A 420 -14.29 29.23 14.01
CA GLU A 420 -13.91 29.73 12.70
C GLU A 420 -12.48 30.30 12.68
N TRP A 421 -11.85 30.27 11.51
CA TRP A 421 -10.54 30.87 11.27
C TRP A 421 -10.44 31.58 9.92
N PHE A 422 -9.44 32.46 9.78
CA PHE A 422 -9.07 33.11 8.53
C PHE A 422 -7.57 33.41 8.53
N LEU A 423 -6.85 33.11 7.45
CA LEU A 423 -5.44 33.50 7.28
C LEU A 423 -5.35 34.65 6.26
N ASP A 424 -4.82 35.79 6.70
CA ASP A 424 -4.40 36.85 5.80
C ASP A 424 -3.02 36.50 5.21
N GLU A 425 -3.04 36.03 3.96
CA GLU A 425 -1.85 35.63 3.21
C GLU A 425 -0.83 36.76 3.02
N ALA A 426 -1.27 38.02 2.96
CA ALA A 426 -0.38 39.15 2.70
C ALA A 426 0.39 39.56 3.96
N SER A 427 -0.25 39.43 5.13
CA SER A 427 0.34 39.80 6.41
C SER A 427 0.83 38.60 7.24
N HIS A 428 0.62 37.37 6.77
CA HIS A 428 0.90 36.14 7.52
C HIS A 428 0.24 36.10 8.91
N THR A 429 -0.97 36.68 9.01
CA THR A 429 -1.72 36.77 10.26
C THR A 429 -2.87 35.78 10.25
N LEU A 430 -2.83 34.81 11.17
CA LEU A 430 -3.94 33.90 11.42
C LEU A 430 -4.90 34.53 12.42
N TYR A 431 -6.18 34.57 12.08
CA TYR A 431 -7.28 35.00 12.94
C TYR A 431 -8.14 33.78 13.29
N LEU A 432 -8.59 33.68 14.54
CA LEU A 432 -9.39 32.56 15.02
C LEU A 432 -10.35 33.02 16.12
N GLN A 433 -11.55 32.43 16.14
CA GLN A 433 -12.52 32.57 17.22
C GLN A 433 -12.78 31.20 17.85
N THR A 434 -12.39 31.04 19.11
CA THR A 434 -12.64 29.81 19.88
C THR A 434 -14.13 29.67 20.24
N PRO A 435 -14.62 28.45 20.54
CA PRO A 435 -16.03 28.23 20.91
C PRO A 435 -16.53 29.02 22.12
N ASP A 436 -15.66 29.28 23.11
CA ASP A 436 -15.97 30.05 24.32
C ASP A 436 -15.61 31.54 24.21
N GLY A 437 -15.09 31.95 23.04
CA GLY A 437 -14.63 33.30 22.75
C GLY A 437 -13.45 33.76 23.61
N GLN A 438 -12.75 32.84 24.27
CA GLN A 438 -11.54 33.11 25.05
C GLN A 438 -10.29 33.00 24.17
N MET A 439 -9.20 33.61 24.65
CA MET A 439 -7.90 33.50 23.99
C MET A 439 -7.47 32.03 23.96
N PRO A 440 -6.97 31.51 22.82
CA PRO A 440 -6.43 30.17 22.79
C PRO A 440 -5.28 30.00 23.78
N GLU A 441 -5.23 28.84 24.44
CA GLU A 441 -4.10 28.43 25.27
C GLU A 441 -2.88 28.09 24.38
N ASP A 442 -1.67 28.24 24.93
CA ASP A 442 -0.46 27.80 24.24
C ASP A 442 -0.53 26.30 23.94
N GLY A 443 -0.29 25.92 22.68
CA GLY A 443 -0.39 24.53 22.22
C GLY A 443 -1.80 24.04 21.87
N GLN A 444 -2.85 24.85 22.09
CA GLN A 444 -4.23 24.47 21.77
C GLN A 444 -4.49 24.42 20.25
N ILE A 445 -3.93 25.37 19.50
CA ILE A 445 -4.16 25.51 18.06
C ILE A 445 -2.99 24.92 17.30
N GLN A 446 -3.30 24.08 16.31
CA GLN A 446 -2.31 23.53 15.40
C GLN A 446 -2.64 23.90 13.95
N VAL A 447 -1.61 24.25 13.18
CA VAL A 447 -1.73 24.63 11.77
C VAL A 447 -0.89 23.69 10.92
N ARG A 448 -1.46 23.22 9.81
CA ARG A 448 -0.75 22.36 8.85
C ARG A 448 0.43 23.12 8.25
N LYS A 449 1.63 22.56 8.38
CA LYS A 449 2.88 23.16 7.88
C LYS A 449 3.43 22.50 6.63
N ARG A 450 3.03 21.26 6.36
CA ARG A 450 3.46 20.48 5.21
C ARG A 450 2.32 19.62 4.69
N LYS A 451 2.39 19.23 3.42
CA LYS A 451 1.40 18.34 2.83
C LYS A 451 1.72 16.86 3.06
N VAL A 452 3.01 16.50 3.09
CA VAL A 452 3.48 15.11 3.07
C VAL A 452 4.16 14.74 4.38
N CYS A 453 3.72 13.64 4.99
CA CYS A 453 4.36 13.05 6.16
C CYS A 453 5.27 11.88 5.77
N ILE A 454 4.84 11.02 4.84
CA ILE A 454 5.64 9.89 4.36
C ILE A 454 5.85 10.06 2.86
N ASN A 455 7.11 10.16 2.45
CA ASN A 455 7.49 10.32 1.06
C ASN A 455 8.36 9.15 0.61
N LEU A 456 7.77 8.24 -0.17
CA LEU A 456 8.44 7.08 -0.77
C LEU A 456 8.68 7.27 -2.25
N ASN A 457 8.65 8.51 -2.77
CA ASN A 457 8.86 8.79 -4.18
C ASN A 457 10.15 8.15 -4.71
N ASN A 458 10.03 7.30 -5.75
CA ASN A 458 11.12 6.50 -6.31
C ASN A 458 11.85 5.59 -5.29
N LYS A 459 11.20 5.21 -4.19
CA LYS A 459 11.73 4.25 -3.20
C LYS A 459 10.93 2.97 -3.22
N SER A 460 11.65 1.86 -3.29
CA SER A 460 11.06 0.52 -3.35
C SER A 460 11.46 -0.30 -2.14
N TYR A 461 10.66 -1.32 -1.80
CA TYR A 461 10.91 -2.23 -0.67
C TYR A 461 11.06 -1.49 0.67
N ILE A 462 10.23 -0.48 0.90
CA ILE A 462 10.11 0.22 2.18
C ILE A 462 8.87 -0.29 2.91
N HIS A 463 9.03 -0.67 4.16
CA HIS A 463 7.94 -1.07 5.04
C HIS A 463 7.72 -0.01 6.12
N ILE A 464 6.51 0.56 6.18
CA ILE A 464 6.05 1.47 7.24
C ILE A 464 5.06 0.70 8.12
N LYS A 465 5.31 0.65 9.44
CA LYS A 465 4.52 -0.18 10.35
C LYS A 465 4.11 0.49 11.66
N ASN A 466 2.88 0.20 12.09
CA ASN A 466 2.39 0.37 13.46
C ASN A 466 2.48 1.79 14.04
N MET A 467 2.20 2.83 13.26
CA MET A 467 2.27 4.23 13.70
C MET A 467 1.09 5.04 13.17
N ALA A 468 0.86 6.22 13.74
CA ALA A 468 -0.12 7.17 13.22
C ALA A 468 0.54 8.24 12.32
N VAL A 469 -0.22 8.69 11.32
CA VAL A 469 0.10 9.81 10.44
C VAL A 469 -1.03 10.84 10.55
N PHE A 470 -0.70 12.08 10.88
CA PHE A 470 -1.71 13.11 11.15
C PHE A 470 -1.47 14.40 10.34
N GLY A 471 -2.49 14.83 9.60
CA GLY A 471 -2.49 16.10 8.85
C GLY A 471 -1.69 16.07 7.54
N GLY A 472 -1.10 14.94 7.15
CA GLY A 472 -0.23 14.86 5.97
C GLY A 472 -0.31 13.51 5.25
N SER A 473 -0.04 13.53 3.94
CA SER A 473 -0.22 12.38 3.06
C SER A 473 0.92 11.36 3.13
N ILE A 474 0.62 10.17 2.61
CA ILE A 474 1.55 9.09 2.31
C ILE A 474 1.69 8.98 0.79
N GLU A 475 2.89 9.22 0.27
CA GLU A 475 3.17 9.28 -1.17
C GLU A 475 4.02 8.08 -1.62
N MET A 476 3.50 7.26 -2.53
CA MET A 476 4.19 6.17 -3.22
C MET A 476 4.21 6.45 -4.74
N THR A 477 4.86 7.57 -5.09
CA THR A 477 4.88 8.13 -6.44
C THR A 477 6.12 7.75 -7.25
N GLY A 478 6.08 7.94 -8.56
CA GLY A 478 7.17 7.55 -9.46
C GLY A 478 7.42 6.04 -9.44
N ASN A 479 8.68 5.61 -9.38
CA ASN A 479 9.08 4.18 -9.34
C ASN A 479 9.06 3.60 -7.92
N ALA A 480 8.05 3.96 -7.12
CA ALA A 480 7.91 3.47 -5.74
C ALA A 480 7.22 2.11 -5.73
N ASN A 481 7.97 1.02 -5.88
CA ASN A 481 7.41 -0.32 -6.05
C ASN A 481 7.62 -1.21 -4.82
N TYR A 482 6.77 -2.23 -4.64
CA TYR A 482 6.96 -3.25 -3.59
C TYR A 482 7.04 -2.68 -2.17
N ASN A 483 6.36 -1.56 -1.90
CA ASN A 483 6.28 -0.99 -0.56
C ASN A 483 5.12 -1.58 0.23
N LEU A 484 5.23 -1.57 1.55
CA LEU A 484 4.20 -2.01 2.48
C LEU A 484 3.90 -0.90 3.48
N VAL A 485 2.63 -0.52 3.59
CA VAL A 485 2.11 0.30 4.69
C VAL A 485 1.14 -0.56 5.47
N SER A 486 1.43 -0.83 6.75
CA SER A 486 0.61 -1.73 7.54
C SER A 486 0.50 -1.39 9.01
N GLY A 487 -0.66 -1.57 9.61
CA GLY A 487 -0.89 -1.18 11.01
C GLY A 487 -0.90 0.34 11.20
N VAL A 488 -1.19 1.12 10.15
CA VAL A 488 -1.08 2.59 10.17
C VAL A 488 -2.47 3.23 10.27
N SER A 489 -2.61 4.19 11.19
CA SER A 489 -3.77 5.10 11.22
C SER A 489 -3.38 6.42 10.55
N SER A 490 -4.09 6.84 9.50
CA SER A 490 -3.85 8.08 8.76
C SER A 490 -5.08 8.97 8.80
N TYR A 491 -5.00 10.07 9.55
CA TYR A 491 -6.11 11.01 9.71
C TYR A 491 -5.77 12.36 9.11
N TYR A 492 -6.72 12.96 8.38
CA TYR A 492 -6.52 14.27 7.74
C TYR A 492 -5.28 14.29 6.84
N GLY A 493 -4.98 13.16 6.18
CA GLY A 493 -3.85 13.06 5.25
C GLY A 493 -3.94 14.09 4.11
N ASN A 494 -5.17 14.47 3.75
CA ASN A 494 -5.45 15.64 2.95
C ASN A 494 -6.52 16.52 3.60
N PHE A 495 -6.39 17.82 3.42
CA PHE A 495 -7.44 18.80 3.69
C PHE A 495 -7.19 19.99 2.79
N THR A 496 -8.05 20.15 1.78
CA THR A 496 -8.04 21.29 0.88
C THR A 496 -9.43 21.92 0.89
N GLU A 497 -9.46 23.23 1.04
CA GLU A 497 -10.65 24.05 0.89
C GLU A 497 -10.45 24.99 -0.31
N GLY A 498 -11.50 25.63 -0.81
CA GLY A 498 -11.38 26.56 -1.95
C GLY A 498 -11.68 25.96 -3.32
N VAL A 499 -11.31 26.69 -4.36
CA VAL A 499 -11.70 26.48 -5.75
C VAL A 499 -10.91 25.36 -6.42
N ILE A 500 -11.64 24.47 -7.10
CA ILE A 500 -11.11 23.32 -7.83
C ILE A 500 -11.45 23.49 -9.30
N ASN A 501 -10.43 23.54 -10.15
CA ASN A 501 -10.55 23.79 -11.60
C ASN A 501 -10.64 22.48 -12.42
N ASN A 502 -11.05 21.38 -11.79
CA ASN A 502 -11.15 20.05 -12.42
C ASN A 502 -12.29 19.27 -11.76
N PHE A 503 -12.56 18.04 -12.24
CA PHE A 503 -13.60 17.16 -11.69
C PHE A 503 -13.36 16.79 -10.22
N SER A 504 -12.10 16.63 -9.82
CA SER A 504 -11.65 16.33 -8.45
C SER A 504 -10.54 17.27 -8.02
N ALA A 505 -10.28 17.34 -6.71
CA ALA A 505 -9.20 18.13 -6.12
C ALA A 505 -7.82 17.63 -6.53
N ASN A 506 -7.69 16.32 -6.79
CA ASN A 506 -6.41 15.62 -6.95
C ASN A 506 -5.51 15.75 -5.72
N GLU A 507 -6.12 15.70 -4.54
CA GLU A 507 -5.46 15.65 -3.24
C GLU A 507 -5.90 14.35 -2.55
N GLN A 508 -4.95 13.57 -2.02
CA GLN A 508 -5.25 12.27 -1.42
C GLN A 508 -4.50 12.05 -0.11
N SER A 509 -5.08 11.27 0.80
CA SER A 509 -4.37 10.86 2.02
C SER A 509 -3.29 9.83 1.72
N VAL A 510 -3.55 8.91 0.78
CA VAL A 510 -2.58 7.93 0.27
C VAL A 510 -2.60 7.97 -1.25
N ASN A 511 -1.47 8.26 -1.87
CA ASN A 511 -1.33 8.32 -3.33
C ASN A 511 -0.34 7.25 -3.83
N ILE A 512 -0.82 6.38 -4.71
CA ILE A 512 -0.10 5.24 -5.23
C ILE A 512 0.03 5.38 -6.75
N GLU A 513 1.24 5.53 -7.24
CA GLU A 513 1.55 5.51 -8.69
C GLU A 513 2.48 4.35 -9.05
N GLY A 514 3.36 3.94 -8.14
CA GLY A 514 4.18 2.77 -8.31
C GLY A 514 3.39 1.46 -8.18
N SER A 515 4.00 0.35 -8.61
CA SER A 515 3.37 -0.97 -8.71
C SER A 515 3.75 -1.92 -7.58
N TYR A 516 2.96 -2.97 -7.37
CA TYR A 516 3.18 -4.00 -6.35
C TYR A 516 3.19 -3.46 -4.91
N ASN A 517 2.54 -2.32 -4.67
CA ASN A 517 2.43 -1.76 -3.33
C ASN A 517 1.30 -2.42 -2.55
N THR A 518 1.46 -2.51 -1.23
CA THR A 518 0.46 -3.09 -0.33
C THR A 518 0.09 -2.09 0.77
N ILE A 519 -1.21 -1.81 0.91
CA ILE A 519 -1.79 -1.15 2.08
C ILE A 519 -2.59 -2.22 2.82
N ASP A 520 -2.16 -2.63 4.01
CA ASP A 520 -2.80 -3.73 4.75
C ASP A 520 -3.06 -3.37 6.22
N LYS A 521 -4.28 -3.60 6.71
CA LYS A 521 -4.65 -3.31 8.11
C LYS A 521 -4.33 -1.86 8.47
N CYS A 522 -4.87 -0.94 7.71
CA CYS A 522 -4.74 0.49 7.98
C CYS A 522 -6.11 1.10 8.26
N GLU A 523 -6.11 2.17 9.04
CA GLU A 523 -7.24 3.08 9.12
C GLU A 523 -6.87 4.35 8.36
N ILE A 524 -7.71 4.79 7.44
CA ILE A 524 -7.50 5.99 6.64
C ILE A 524 -8.78 6.78 6.73
N ALA A 525 -8.74 7.95 7.36
CA ALA A 525 -9.96 8.67 7.68
C ALA A 525 -9.85 10.19 7.57
N PHE A 526 -11.01 10.82 7.44
CA PHE A 526 -11.23 12.26 7.50
C PHE A 526 -10.43 13.04 6.46
N GLY A 527 -10.98 13.22 5.26
CA GLY A 527 -10.33 14.04 4.23
C GLY A 527 -11.31 14.86 3.41
N ALA A 528 -10.91 16.08 3.06
CA ALA A 528 -11.73 16.93 2.20
C ALA A 528 -11.89 16.33 0.80
N ALA A 529 -10.85 15.69 0.29
CA ALA A 529 -10.79 15.06 -1.03
C ALA A 529 -10.70 13.52 -0.90
N SER A 530 -9.92 12.84 -1.75
CA SER A 530 -9.93 11.37 -1.80
C SER A 530 -9.13 10.72 -0.66
N GLY A 531 -9.52 9.52 -0.24
CA GLY A 531 -8.77 8.75 0.76
C GLY A 531 -7.53 8.11 0.16
N ILE A 532 -7.73 7.06 -0.63
CA ILE A 532 -6.68 6.38 -1.40
C ILE A 532 -6.89 6.66 -2.88
N ARG A 533 -5.83 7.03 -3.59
CA ARG A 533 -5.78 6.94 -5.06
C ARG A 533 -4.77 5.89 -5.49
N ASP A 534 -5.22 4.98 -6.35
CA ASP A 534 -4.39 3.95 -6.96
C ASP A 534 -4.33 4.08 -8.49
N ALA A 535 -3.18 4.52 -8.98
CA ALA A 535 -2.79 4.53 -10.38
C ALA A 535 -1.69 3.51 -10.69
N GLY A 536 -1.31 2.68 -9.72
CA GLY A 536 -0.28 1.64 -9.86
C GLY A 536 -0.80 0.37 -10.52
N ALA A 537 0.11 -0.57 -10.79
CA ALA A 537 -0.26 -1.92 -11.19
C ALA A 537 -0.02 -2.92 -10.05
N TYR A 538 -0.84 -3.95 -9.92
CA TYR A 538 -0.68 -5.02 -8.90
C TYR A 538 -0.70 -4.49 -7.46
N THR A 539 -1.43 -3.41 -7.21
CA THR A 539 -1.62 -2.85 -5.87
C THR A 539 -2.57 -3.75 -5.07
N THR A 540 -2.25 -4.03 -3.81
CA THR A 540 -3.17 -4.69 -2.87
C THR A 540 -3.59 -3.70 -1.79
N ILE A 541 -4.90 -3.51 -1.61
CA ILE A 541 -5.49 -2.73 -0.53
C ILE A 541 -6.38 -3.71 0.25
N SER A 542 -5.93 -4.11 1.44
CA SER A 542 -6.60 -5.18 2.19
C SER A 542 -6.80 -4.90 3.66
N ASN A 543 -7.91 -5.41 4.21
CA ASN A 543 -8.20 -5.31 5.64
C ASN A 543 -8.15 -3.86 6.17
N CYS A 544 -8.47 -2.86 5.36
CA CYS A 544 -8.42 -1.45 5.77
C CYS A 544 -9.81 -0.93 6.18
N PHE A 545 -9.82 0.01 7.14
CA PHE A 545 -10.96 0.81 7.54
C PHE A 545 -10.83 2.21 6.92
N ILE A 546 -11.66 2.54 5.93
CA ILE A 546 -11.49 3.74 5.10
C ILE A 546 -12.77 4.58 5.15
N HIS A 547 -12.74 5.78 5.72
CA HIS A 547 -13.99 6.51 5.95
C HIS A 547 -13.91 8.02 6.05
N ASP A 548 -15.07 8.65 5.86
CA ASP A 548 -15.27 10.10 5.96
C ASP A 548 -14.40 10.88 4.96
N PHE A 549 -14.70 10.74 3.66
CA PHE A 549 -14.01 11.44 2.58
C PHE A 549 -14.96 12.18 1.65
N ASP A 550 -14.36 13.05 0.82
CA ASP A 550 -15.06 13.91 -0.13
C ASP A 550 -16.04 14.88 0.56
N PHE A 551 -15.57 15.62 1.56
CA PHE A 551 -16.31 16.77 2.10
C PHE A 551 -16.53 17.85 1.03
N LEU A 552 -15.81 17.74 -0.08
CA LEU A 552 -15.94 18.64 -1.21
C LEU A 552 -17.19 18.37 -2.04
N GLY A 553 -17.74 17.15 -2.04
CA GLY A 553 -18.89 16.73 -2.85
C GLY A 553 -18.62 16.82 -4.34
N ASN A 554 -17.46 16.36 -4.80
CA ASN A 554 -17.05 16.34 -6.21
C ASN A 554 -16.61 14.92 -6.63
N TYR A 555 -15.79 14.75 -7.68
CA TYR A 555 -15.33 13.40 -8.08
C TYR A 555 -14.23 12.80 -7.18
N ASP A 556 -13.96 13.37 -6.01
CA ASP A 556 -13.19 12.69 -4.97
C ASP A 556 -14.02 11.59 -4.29
N CYS A 557 -13.35 10.63 -3.63
CA CYS A 557 -14.00 9.51 -2.94
C CYS A 557 -13.05 8.83 -1.95
N PRO A 558 -13.53 8.03 -0.97
CA PRO A 558 -12.69 7.21 -0.12
C PRO A 558 -11.66 6.36 -0.88
N VAL A 559 -12.05 5.69 -1.99
CA VAL A 559 -11.15 4.88 -2.81
C VAL A 559 -11.30 5.21 -4.30
N ASN A 560 -10.28 5.82 -4.88
CA ASN A 560 -10.20 6.23 -6.28
C ASN A 560 -9.22 5.33 -7.06
N LEU A 561 -9.75 4.32 -7.76
CA LEU A 561 -8.97 3.41 -8.59
C LEU A 561 -8.92 3.95 -10.01
N ARG A 562 -7.96 4.82 -10.32
CA ARG A 562 -7.87 5.45 -11.65
C ARG A 562 -6.44 5.58 -12.14
N GLY A 563 -6.20 4.96 -13.29
CA GLY A 563 -4.93 5.01 -14.03
C GLY A 563 -4.06 3.77 -13.86
N GLY A 564 -4.52 2.81 -13.05
CA GLY A 564 -3.83 1.56 -12.72
C GLY A 564 -4.46 0.31 -13.34
N SER A 565 -3.98 -0.86 -12.88
CA SER A 565 -4.52 -2.18 -13.28
C SER A 565 -4.13 -3.28 -12.31
N TYR A 566 -4.84 -4.41 -12.32
CA TYR A 566 -4.57 -5.53 -11.41
C TYR A 566 -4.62 -5.12 -9.93
N THR A 567 -5.50 -4.17 -9.59
CA THR A 567 -5.72 -3.80 -8.19
C THR A 567 -6.54 -4.89 -7.51
N THR A 568 -6.14 -5.30 -6.31
CA THR A 568 -6.96 -6.13 -5.42
C THR A 568 -7.42 -5.27 -4.25
N LEU A 569 -8.72 -4.98 -4.18
CA LEU A 569 -9.37 -4.31 -3.06
C LEU A 569 -10.18 -5.35 -2.28
N LYS A 570 -9.65 -5.82 -1.14
CA LYS A 570 -10.22 -6.97 -0.43
C LYS A 570 -10.36 -6.85 1.09
N ASN A 571 -11.48 -7.32 1.65
CA ASN A 571 -11.71 -7.32 3.10
C ASN A 571 -11.68 -5.92 3.75
N ASN A 572 -12.06 -4.87 3.02
CA ASN A 572 -12.05 -3.51 3.57
C ASN A 572 -13.44 -3.10 4.04
N THR A 573 -13.50 -2.25 5.05
CA THR A 573 -14.73 -1.54 5.44
C THR A 573 -14.60 -0.10 4.96
N ILE A 574 -15.51 0.35 4.08
CA ILE A 574 -15.43 1.63 3.38
C ILE A 574 -16.76 2.37 3.52
N TYR A 575 -16.78 3.54 4.15
CA TYR A 575 -18.06 4.24 4.36
C TYR A 575 -17.94 5.75 4.51
N ASN A 576 -19.10 6.43 4.51
CA ASN A 576 -19.25 7.88 4.62
C ASN A 576 -18.50 8.64 3.51
N ALA A 577 -19.17 8.82 2.38
CA ALA A 577 -18.65 9.58 1.25
C ALA A 577 -19.60 10.71 0.83
N GLY A 578 -19.03 11.87 0.48
CA GLY A 578 -19.79 12.98 -0.10
C GLY A 578 -20.47 12.62 -1.42
N ARG A 579 -19.75 11.89 -2.29
CA ARG A 579 -20.22 11.37 -3.58
C ARG A 579 -20.30 9.84 -3.61
N ASP A 580 -19.24 9.16 -4.03
CA ASP A 580 -19.16 7.69 -4.13
C ASP A 580 -18.22 7.13 -3.07
N CYS A 581 -18.41 5.89 -2.63
CA CYS A 581 -17.40 5.22 -1.79
C CYS A 581 -16.20 4.75 -2.64
N ILE A 582 -16.47 4.14 -3.80
CA ILE A 582 -15.46 3.60 -4.71
C ILE A 582 -15.68 4.14 -6.12
N GLN A 583 -14.64 4.71 -6.70
CA GLN A 583 -14.56 4.97 -8.12
C GLN A 583 -13.64 3.96 -8.80
N MET A 584 -14.20 3.09 -9.64
CA MET A 584 -13.48 1.94 -10.21
C MET A 584 -13.21 2.10 -11.71
N PHE A 585 -12.00 2.52 -12.06
CA PHE A 585 -11.54 2.70 -13.44
C PHE A 585 -10.31 1.85 -13.81
N ASN A 586 -9.75 1.12 -12.85
CA ASN A 586 -8.58 0.26 -13.08
C ASN A 586 -9.00 -1.04 -13.77
N ALA A 587 -8.21 -1.46 -14.76
CA ALA A 587 -8.50 -2.67 -15.52
C ALA A 587 -8.00 -3.95 -14.81
N ASN A 588 -8.57 -5.11 -15.13
CA ASN A 588 -8.17 -6.44 -14.61
C ASN A 588 -8.12 -6.50 -13.08
N SER A 589 -9.02 -5.79 -12.39
CA SER A 589 -8.99 -5.60 -10.94
C SER A 589 -10.07 -6.42 -10.23
N GLU A 590 -9.83 -6.77 -8.97
CA GLU A 590 -10.74 -7.56 -8.11
C GLU A 590 -11.20 -6.68 -6.94
N ILE A 591 -12.52 -6.52 -6.80
CA ILE A 591 -13.17 -5.87 -5.67
C ILE A 591 -13.96 -6.93 -4.91
N ALA A 592 -13.43 -7.39 -3.78
CA ALA A 592 -14.02 -8.55 -3.11
C ALA A 592 -14.08 -8.51 -1.59
N TYR A 593 -15.13 -9.09 -0.99
CA TYR A 593 -15.24 -9.22 0.47
C TYR A 593 -15.18 -7.88 1.22
N ASN A 594 -15.57 -6.77 0.59
CA ASN A 594 -15.59 -5.45 1.22
C ASN A 594 -16.98 -5.15 1.81
N ASN A 595 -17.00 -4.45 2.93
CA ASN A 595 -18.21 -3.88 3.52
C ASN A 595 -18.31 -2.39 3.17
N ILE A 596 -19.28 -1.99 2.35
CA ILE A 596 -19.33 -0.67 1.72
C ILE A 596 -20.70 -0.05 1.97
N TYR A 597 -20.74 1.11 2.63
CA TYR A 597 -22.01 1.74 3.00
C TYR A 597 -21.97 3.26 3.09
N ARG A 598 -23.14 3.91 3.04
CA ARG A 598 -23.32 5.37 3.22
C ARG A 598 -22.47 6.25 2.28
N SER A 599 -22.80 6.25 0.99
CA SER A 599 -22.37 7.27 0.02
C SER A 599 -23.42 8.39 -0.11
N ASN A 600 -23.26 9.28 -1.10
CA ASN A 600 -24.24 10.31 -1.47
C ASN A 600 -24.59 11.34 -0.38
N LEU A 601 -23.70 11.54 0.59
CA LEU A 601 -23.97 12.42 1.72
C LEU A 601 -24.00 13.92 1.33
N ILE A 602 -23.44 14.28 0.17
CA ILE A 602 -23.49 15.63 -0.40
C ILE A 602 -24.15 15.64 -1.80
N ALA A 603 -23.74 14.72 -2.68
CA ALA A 603 -24.17 14.65 -4.07
C ALA A 603 -25.15 13.49 -4.35
N ASP A 604 -26.04 13.67 -5.33
CA ASP A 604 -26.94 12.64 -5.84
C ASP A 604 -26.49 12.10 -7.21
N ASP A 605 -27.17 11.11 -7.77
CA ASP A 605 -26.79 10.49 -9.07
C ASP A 605 -25.38 9.88 -9.01
N CYS A 606 -25.17 9.11 -7.94
CA CYS A 606 -23.90 8.49 -7.53
C CYS A 606 -24.19 7.09 -6.95
N GLY A 607 -23.16 6.37 -6.51
CA GLY A 607 -23.37 5.10 -5.83
C GLY A 607 -22.23 4.66 -4.93
N LEU A 608 -22.44 3.55 -4.21
CA LEU A 608 -21.39 2.96 -3.37
C LEU A 608 -20.19 2.53 -4.22
N LEU A 609 -20.44 2.00 -5.42
CA LEU A 609 -19.44 1.81 -6.47
C LEU A 609 -19.88 2.51 -7.74
N TYR A 610 -18.98 3.30 -8.35
CA TYR A 610 -19.22 4.04 -9.59
C TYR A 610 -18.13 3.81 -10.63
N THR A 611 -18.53 3.70 -11.90
CA THR A 611 -17.61 3.64 -13.06
C THR A 611 -18.29 4.16 -14.33
N VAL A 612 -17.49 4.46 -15.37
CA VAL A 612 -17.94 4.71 -16.75
C VAL A 612 -16.98 4.06 -17.75
N GLY A 613 -17.49 3.74 -18.94
CA GLY A 613 -16.69 3.26 -20.07
C GLY A 613 -16.09 1.86 -19.89
N GLY A 614 -14.99 1.59 -20.59
CA GLY A 614 -14.25 0.33 -20.52
C GLY A 614 -13.51 0.02 -21.84
N PRO A 615 -13.09 -1.22 -22.09
CA PRO A 615 -13.32 -2.42 -21.27
C PRO A 615 -12.45 -2.43 -19.99
N HIS A 616 -13.04 -2.79 -18.86
CA HIS A 616 -12.34 -2.84 -17.58
C HIS A 616 -11.84 -4.25 -17.22
N TYR A 617 -12.55 -5.32 -17.58
CA TYR A 617 -12.23 -6.70 -17.18
C TYR A 617 -12.14 -6.87 -15.66
N ALA A 618 -13.00 -6.18 -14.90
CA ALA A 618 -12.98 -6.23 -13.44
C ALA A 618 -14.00 -7.23 -12.88
N GLU A 619 -13.66 -7.82 -11.73
CA GLU A 619 -14.50 -8.73 -10.97
C GLU A 619 -14.94 -8.05 -9.68
N ILE A 620 -16.25 -7.97 -9.44
CA ILE A 620 -16.86 -7.38 -8.24
C ILE A 620 -17.65 -8.48 -7.55
N HIS A 621 -17.16 -9.01 -6.42
CA HIS A 621 -17.82 -10.16 -5.82
C HIS A 621 -17.74 -10.29 -4.30
N HIS A 622 -18.73 -10.95 -3.70
CA HIS A 622 -18.75 -11.24 -2.26
C HIS A 622 -18.66 -9.97 -1.40
N ASN A 623 -19.13 -8.83 -1.89
CA ASN A 623 -19.16 -7.59 -1.12
C ASN A 623 -20.53 -7.38 -0.47
N TRP A 624 -20.54 -6.63 0.62
CA TRP A 624 -21.72 -5.99 1.18
C TRP A 624 -21.79 -4.54 0.69
N PHE A 625 -22.89 -4.19 0.04
CA PHE A 625 -23.21 -2.83 -0.40
C PHE A 625 -24.52 -2.41 0.26
N HIS A 626 -24.51 -1.47 1.19
CA HIS A 626 -25.74 -1.15 1.92
C HIS A 626 -25.88 0.29 2.43
N ASP A 627 -27.08 0.60 2.90
CA ASP A 627 -27.42 1.85 3.59
C ASP A 627 -26.95 3.09 2.83
N THR A 628 -27.42 3.25 1.59
CA THR A 628 -27.08 4.42 0.77
C THR A 628 -28.33 5.22 0.42
N GLU A 629 -28.30 6.52 0.73
CA GLU A 629 -29.40 7.46 0.50
C GLU A 629 -28.83 8.86 0.21
N SER A 630 -29.55 9.64 -0.59
CA SER A 630 -29.16 11.00 -0.92
C SER A 630 -29.61 11.96 0.18
N ARG A 631 -28.90 13.06 0.39
CA ARG A 631 -29.27 14.03 1.44
C ARG A 631 -30.62 14.73 1.16
N GLY A 632 -31.40 14.93 2.22
CA GLY A 632 -32.60 15.78 2.17
C GLY A 632 -33.72 15.21 1.29
N ASP A 633 -34.19 16.01 0.33
CA ASP A 633 -35.23 15.60 -0.64
C ASP A 633 -34.64 15.19 -2.00
N LEU A 634 -33.32 15.01 -2.08
CA LEU A 634 -32.64 14.51 -3.28
C LEU A 634 -32.93 13.01 -3.48
N HIS A 635 -32.53 12.47 -4.62
CA HIS A 635 -32.74 11.06 -4.96
C HIS A 635 -31.67 10.59 -5.95
N LYS A 636 -31.40 9.28 -5.99
CA LYS A 636 -30.46 8.55 -6.86
C LYS A 636 -29.14 8.14 -6.18
N ALA A 637 -29.23 7.52 -5.02
CA ALA A 637 -28.12 6.76 -4.44
C ALA A 637 -28.23 5.26 -4.82
N ALA A 638 -27.39 4.82 -5.75
CA ALA A 638 -27.35 3.42 -6.21
C ALA A 638 -26.39 2.56 -5.37
N GLY A 639 -26.62 1.25 -5.36
CA GLY A 639 -25.63 0.29 -4.83
C GLY A 639 -24.41 0.21 -5.74
N ILE A 640 -24.55 -0.49 -6.87
CA ILE A 640 -23.52 -0.64 -7.89
C ILE A 640 -23.93 0.14 -9.14
N TYR A 641 -23.18 1.19 -9.46
CA TYR A 641 -23.46 2.08 -10.59
C TYR A 641 -22.45 1.89 -11.72
N LEU A 642 -22.82 1.06 -12.69
CA LEU A 642 -22.11 0.86 -13.95
C LEU A 642 -22.62 1.89 -14.98
N ASP A 643 -22.24 3.14 -14.77
CA ASP A 643 -22.74 4.27 -15.55
C ASP A 643 -22.24 4.23 -17.02
N ASN A 644 -22.55 5.28 -17.76
CA ASN A 644 -22.39 5.44 -19.20
C ASN A 644 -21.30 4.58 -19.87
N ASP A 645 -21.76 3.69 -20.75
CA ASP A 645 -20.93 2.84 -21.61
C ASP A 645 -20.01 1.85 -20.86
N ALA A 646 -20.40 1.48 -19.63
CA ALA A 646 -19.72 0.46 -18.85
C ALA A 646 -19.51 -0.84 -19.65
N SER A 647 -18.30 -1.41 -19.60
CA SER A 647 -18.02 -2.65 -20.31
C SER A 647 -16.99 -3.59 -19.67
N SER A 648 -17.18 -4.89 -19.92
CA SER A 648 -16.33 -5.99 -19.45
C SER A 648 -16.28 -6.12 -17.93
N PHE A 649 -17.42 -6.45 -17.32
CA PHE A 649 -17.54 -6.64 -15.87
C PHE A 649 -18.12 -8.01 -15.52
N SER A 650 -17.60 -8.60 -14.44
CA SER A 650 -18.19 -9.77 -13.77
C SER A 650 -18.63 -9.34 -12.37
N VAL A 651 -19.94 -9.25 -12.14
CA VAL A 651 -20.54 -8.80 -10.87
C VAL A 651 -21.32 -9.95 -10.27
N HIS A 652 -20.79 -10.57 -9.21
CA HIS A 652 -21.47 -11.74 -8.63
C HIS A 652 -21.32 -11.97 -7.14
N HIS A 653 -22.28 -12.68 -6.56
CA HIS A 653 -22.25 -13.01 -5.14
C HIS A 653 -22.18 -11.78 -4.23
N ASN A 654 -22.60 -10.60 -4.70
CA ASN A 654 -22.72 -9.43 -3.82
C ASN A 654 -24.07 -9.44 -3.12
N ALA A 655 -24.07 -9.04 -1.86
CA ALA A 655 -25.28 -8.69 -1.13
C ALA A 655 -25.43 -7.16 -1.16
N VAL A 656 -26.48 -6.69 -1.83
CA VAL A 656 -26.80 -5.28 -1.99
C VAL A 656 -28.15 -5.02 -1.33
N TRP A 657 -28.22 -4.17 -0.30
CA TRP A 657 -29.49 -3.91 0.36
C TRP A 657 -29.67 -2.50 0.91
N ASN A 658 -30.93 -2.12 1.20
CA ASN A 658 -31.29 -0.81 1.75
C ASN A 658 -30.65 0.34 0.95
N THR A 659 -30.90 0.35 -0.35
CA THR A 659 -30.43 1.39 -1.28
C THR A 659 -31.61 2.28 -1.70
N GLU A 660 -31.48 3.59 -1.59
CA GLU A 660 -32.54 4.55 -1.95
C GLU A 660 -33.04 4.37 -3.39
N TRP A 661 -32.12 4.09 -4.32
CA TRP A 661 -32.42 3.88 -5.73
C TRP A 661 -32.24 2.42 -6.14
N ASN A 662 -31.64 2.16 -7.31
CA ASN A 662 -31.45 0.80 -7.82
C ASN A 662 -30.26 0.10 -7.13
N SER A 663 -30.43 -1.18 -6.82
CA SER A 663 -29.33 -2.00 -6.29
C SER A 663 -28.20 -2.11 -7.32
N ILE A 664 -28.54 -2.28 -8.60
CA ILE A 664 -27.60 -2.19 -9.72
C ILE A 664 -28.16 -1.27 -10.79
N GLN A 665 -27.38 -0.28 -11.22
CA GLN A 665 -27.74 0.66 -12.29
C GLN A 665 -26.75 0.52 -13.46
N ILE A 666 -27.26 0.41 -14.70
CA ILE A 666 -26.43 0.40 -15.92
C ILE A 666 -26.92 1.46 -16.90
N ASN A 667 -26.04 2.37 -17.35
CA ASN A 667 -26.45 3.43 -18.28
C ASN A 667 -25.80 3.32 -19.67
N TRP A 668 -26.57 3.71 -20.68
CA TRP A 668 -26.19 3.76 -22.09
C TRP A 668 -25.77 2.39 -22.66
N ASN A 669 -24.60 2.28 -23.30
CA ASN A 669 -24.18 1.05 -23.96
C ASN A 669 -23.49 0.10 -22.97
N GLY A 670 -24.25 -0.59 -22.13
CA GLY A 670 -23.73 -1.72 -21.34
C GLY A 670 -23.22 -2.85 -22.26
N THR A 671 -21.95 -3.22 -22.16
CA THR A 671 -21.33 -4.21 -23.07
C THR A 671 -20.51 -5.27 -22.34
N ASP A 672 -20.76 -6.55 -22.62
CA ASP A 672 -20.03 -7.68 -22.01
C ASP A 672 -20.05 -7.62 -20.47
N ILE A 673 -21.26 -7.56 -19.88
CA ILE A 673 -21.47 -7.47 -18.43
C ILE A 673 -22.20 -8.70 -17.94
N ASP A 674 -21.63 -9.36 -16.95
CA ASP A 674 -22.21 -10.50 -16.26
C ASP A 674 -22.68 -10.09 -14.87
N ILE A 675 -23.97 -10.25 -14.58
CA ILE A 675 -24.58 -10.00 -13.28
C ILE A 675 -25.14 -11.33 -12.76
N PHE A 676 -24.38 -12.04 -11.93
CA PHE A 676 -24.71 -13.40 -11.49
C PHE A 676 -24.85 -13.55 -9.99
N ASN A 677 -25.82 -14.34 -9.50
CA ASN A 677 -25.84 -14.75 -8.09
C ASN A 677 -25.76 -13.58 -7.08
N ASN A 678 -26.32 -12.40 -7.38
CA ASN A 678 -26.37 -11.30 -6.41
C ASN A 678 -27.69 -11.35 -5.62
N THR A 679 -27.66 -10.97 -4.35
CA THR A 679 -28.87 -10.71 -3.54
C THR A 679 -29.12 -9.21 -3.55
N LEU A 680 -30.24 -8.76 -4.11
CA LEU A 680 -30.62 -7.36 -4.33
C LEU A 680 -31.91 -7.05 -3.57
N TRP A 681 -31.80 -6.44 -2.40
CA TRP A 681 -32.90 -6.42 -1.43
C TRP A 681 -33.23 -5.01 -0.94
N GLU A 682 -34.49 -4.59 -0.98
CA GLU A 682 -34.89 -3.26 -0.46
C GLU A 682 -34.22 -2.08 -1.18
N GLY A 683 -33.86 -2.26 -2.46
CA GLY A 683 -33.72 -1.16 -3.40
C GLY A 683 -35.07 -0.75 -3.99
N GLU A 684 -35.20 0.49 -4.46
CA GLU A 684 -36.36 0.94 -5.25
C GLU A 684 -36.61 -0.03 -6.41
N GLY A 685 -35.54 -0.38 -7.12
CA GLY A 685 -35.50 -1.44 -8.14
C GLY A 685 -34.31 -2.38 -7.94
N ALA A 686 -34.47 -3.65 -8.31
CA ALA A 686 -33.36 -4.61 -8.30
C ALA A 686 -32.30 -4.20 -9.34
N MET A 687 -32.75 -3.89 -10.56
CA MET A 687 -31.92 -3.34 -11.62
C MET A 687 -32.61 -2.20 -12.34
N GLY A 688 -31.85 -1.16 -12.67
CA GLY A 688 -32.31 -0.08 -13.53
C GLY A 688 -31.34 0.24 -14.66
N ALA A 689 -31.86 0.95 -15.65
CA ALA A 689 -31.05 1.47 -16.74
C ALA A 689 -31.56 2.80 -17.28
N TRP A 690 -30.63 3.66 -17.69
CA TRP A 690 -30.94 4.79 -18.55
C TRP A 690 -30.43 4.53 -19.97
N HIS A 691 -31.35 4.26 -20.88
CA HIS A 691 -31.06 4.15 -22.31
C HIS A 691 -31.23 5.51 -22.97
N MET A 692 -30.11 6.17 -23.30
CA MET A 692 -30.16 7.36 -24.15
C MET A 692 -30.59 6.95 -25.57
N ASP A 693 -31.31 7.83 -26.28
CA ASP A 693 -31.72 7.56 -27.66
C ASP A 693 -30.54 7.10 -28.53
N GLY A 694 -30.62 5.85 -29.02
CA GLY A 694 -29.59 5.25 -29.86
C GLY A 694 -28.58 4.35 -29.14
N THR A 695 -28.68 4.21 -27.82
CA THR A 695 -27.87 3.26 -27.04
C THR A 695 -28.63 1.95 -26.80
N ALA A 696 -27.89 0.85 -26.64
CA ALA A 696 -28.47 -0.43 -26.27
C ALA A 696 -27.45 -1.32 -25.58
N PHE A 697 -27.92 -2.28 -24.80
CA PHE A 697 -27.07 -3.32 -24.23
C PHE A 697 -26.63 -4.33 -25.28
N SER A 698 -25.40 -4.81 -25.12
CA SER A 698 -24.82 -5.85 -25.95
C SER A 698 -24.12 -6.89 -25.07
N ASN A 699 -24.60 -8.13 -25.08
CA ASN A 699 -24.04 -9.22 -24.26
C ASN A 699 -24.03 -8.87 -22.75
N VAL A 700 -25.17 -8.42 -22.24
CA VAL A 700 -25.41 -8.24 -20.81
C VAL A 700 -26.24 -9.43 -20.30
N ARG A 701 -25.68 -10.24 -19.39
CA ARG A 701 -26.30 -11.46 -18.86
C ARG A 701 -26.66 -11.26 -17.40
N VAL A 702 -27.89 -11.58 -17.02
CA VAL A 702 -28.41 -11.36 -15.66
C VAL A 702 -29.01 -12.66 -15.17
N TRP A 703 -28.23 -13.49 -14.48
CA TRP A 703 -28.62 -14.86 -14.10
C TRP A 703 -28.54 -15.14 -12.60
N ASN A 704 -29.37 -16.05 -12.09
CA ASN A 704 -29.33 -16.51 -10.69
C ASN A 704 -29.43 -15.41 -9.61
N ASN A 705 -29.89 -14.21 -9.92
CA ASN A 705 -30.01 -13.15 -8.91
C ASN A 705 -31.29 -13.31 -8.08
N LEU A 706 -31.24 -12.93 -6.81
CA LEU A 706 -32.36 -12.95 -5.87
C LEU A 706 -32.78 -11.52 -5.54
N ALA A 707 -34.07 -11.18 -5.65
CA ALA A 707 -34.58 -9.87 -5.27
C ALA A 707 -35.95 -9.89 -4.57
N ASN A 708 -36.34 -8.79 -3.92
CA ASN A 708 -37.67 -8.61 -3.33
C ASN A 708 -38.66 -7.85 -4.22
N ASN A 709 -38.23 -7.43 -5.41
CA ASN A 709 -39.05 -6.83 -6.45
C ASN A 709 -38.84 -7.53 -7.80
N ASN A 710 -39.64 -7.15 -8.81
CA ASN A 710 -39.61 -7.74 -10.14
C ASN A 710 -38.97 -6.80 -11.19
N GLU A 711 -38.20 -5.80 -10.76
CA GLU A 711 -37.65 -4.77 -11.64
C GLU A 711 -36.31 -5.23 -12.21
N TRP A 712 -36.39 -6.06 -13.27
CA TRP A 712 -35.24 -6.54 -14.04
C TRP A 712 -35.15 -5.81 -15.38
N GLU A 713 -33.93 -5.47 -15.82
CA GLU A 713 -33.71 -4.67 -17.03
C GLU A 713 -34.00 -5.46 -18.33
N GLU A 714 -34.87 -4.93 -19.19
CA GLU A 714 -35.47 -5.66 -20.32
C GLU A 714 -34.56 -5.97 -21.51
N GLN A 715 -33.44 -5.25 -21.70
CA GLN A 715 -32.47 -5.50 -22.76
C GLN A 715 -31.42 -6.57 -22.40
N SER A 716 -31.35 -6.96 -21.12
CA SER A 716 -30.46 -8.03 -20.65
C SER A 716 -30.98 -9.45 -20.96
N ASP A 717 -30.05 -10.42 -21.05
CA ASP A 717 -30.37 -11.85 -21.10
C ASP A 717 -30.64 -12.38 -19.68
N GLN A 718 -31.92 -12.42 -19.31
CA GLN A 718 -32.39 -12.82 -17.97
C GLN A 718 -32.68 -14.32 -17.89
N GLN A 719 -32.05 -15.05 -16.96
CA GLN A 719 -32.28 -16.50 -16.77
C GLN A 719 -32.17 -16.88 -15.28
N ASN A 720 -33.12 -17.66 -14.76
CA ASN A 720 -33.09 -18.14 -13.38
C ASN A 720 -32.96 -17.04 -12.30
N ASN A 721 -33.35 -15.79 -12.57
CA ASN A 721 -33.54 -14.82 -11.49
C ASN A 721 -34.81 -15.17 -10.70
N LEU A 722 -34.78 -14.95 -9.39
CA LEU A 722 -35.92 -15.19 -8.50
C LEU A 722 -36.32 -13.90 -7.78
N SER A 723 -37.61 -13.58 -7.86
CA SER A 723 -38.19 -12.46 -7.12
C SER A 723 -39.14 -12.97 -6.03
N VAL A 724 -38.81 -12.67 -4.77
CA VAL A 724 -39.58 -13.06 -3.59
C VAL A 724 -40.30 -11.82 -3.04
N THR A 725 -41.50 -11.56 -3.57
CA THR A 725 -42.33 -10.38 -3.21
C THR A 725 -43.21 -10.59 -1.97
N VAL A 726 -43.27 -11.82 -1.45
CA VAL A 726 -44.04 -12.17 -0.24
C VAL A 726 -43.23 -13.15 0.61
N GLY A 727 -43.05 -12.80 1.88
CA GLY A 727 -42.26 -13.58 2.83
C GLY A 727 -40.80 -13.10 2.91
N ASN A 728 -39.99 -13.82 3.67
CA ASN A 728 -38.57 -13.52 3.88
C ASN A 728 -37.77 -14.81 3.63
N PRO A 729 -36.83 -14.86 2.66
CA PRO A 729 -36.00 -16.04 2.40
C PRO A 729 -34.81 -16.20 3.37
N PHE A 730 -34.52 -15.19 4.20
CA PHE A 730 -33.29 -15.12 4.99
C PHE A 730 -33.44 -15.57 6.44
N THR A 731 -32.31 -15.86 7.06
CA THR A 731 -32.18 -16.25 8.46
C THR A 731 -32.57 -15.11 9.41
N ASP A 732 -31.98 -13.92 9.23
CA ASP A 732 -32.28 -12.73 10.05
C ASP A 732 -32.07 -11.41 9.27
N LEU A 733 -33.09 -11.02 8.51
CA LEU A 733 -33.05 -9.79 7.71
C LEU A 733 -32.92 -8.53 8.58
N ASP A 734 -33.56 -8.50 9.76
CA ASP A 734 -33.54 -7.32 10.64
C ASP A 734 -32.13 -7.06 11.20
N ALA A 735 -31.30 -8.11 11.31
CA ALA A 735 -29.89 -8.03 11.67
C ALA A 735 -28.93 -7.85 10.48
N GLY A 736 -29.45 -7.73 9.25
CA GLY A 736 -28.63 -7.68 8.03
C GLY A 736 -28.06 -9.03 7.58
N ASP A 737 -28.48 -10.15 8.19
CA ASP A 737 -28.06 -11.50 7.80
C ASP A 737 -28.92 -11.99 6.61
N LEU A 738 -28.32 -11.90 5.42
CA LEU A 738 -28.89 -12.32 4.16
C LEU A 738 -28.58 -13.79 3.79
N THR A 739 -28.11 -14.61 4.73
CA THR A 739 -27.98 -16.06 4.52
C THR A 739 -29.36 -16.71 4.38
N LEU A 740 -29.46 -17.75 3.55
CA LEU A 740 -30.73 -18.42 3.27
C LEU A 740 -31.18 -19.30 4.45
N LYS A 741 -32.48 -19.26 4.78
CA LYS A 741 -33.08 -20.23 5.72
C LYS A 741 -33.47 -21.51 4.99
N ALA A 742 -33.54 -22.62 5.72
CA ALA A 742 -33.85 -23.96 5.18
C ALA A 742 -35.15 -24.08 4.36
N SER A 743 -36.11 -23.17 4.57
CA SER A 743 -37.38 -23.16 3.84
C SER A 743 -37.39 -22.18 2.65
N SER A 744 -36.24 -21.61 2.29
CA SER A 744 -36.14 -20.63 1.21
C SER A 744 -36.43 -21.26 -0.14
N SER A 745 -37.21 -20.57 -0.97
CA SER A 745 -37.43 -20.98 -2.37
C SER A 745 -36.24 -20.66 -3.28
N ALA A 746 -35.22 -19.97 -2.76
CA ALA A 746 -33.99 -19.71 -3.47
C ALA A 746 -33.09 -20.95 -3.57
N ILE A 747 -33.30 -21.93 -2.68
CA ILE A 747 -32.50 -23.16 -2.63
C ILE A 747 -32.77 -24.01 -3.87
N ASP A 748 -31.72 -24.52 -4.53
CA ASP A 748 -31.75 -25.36 -5.72
C ASP A 748 -32.49 -24.73 -6.95
N TYR A 749 -32.67 -23.41 -6.97
CA TYR A 749 -33.41 -22.71 -8.04
C TYR A 749 -32.52 -22.29 -9.22
N GLY A 750 -31.25 -22.04 -8.95
CA GLY A 750 -30.30 -21.49 -9.90
C GLY A 750 -29.93 -22.47 -11.00
N ARG A 751 -29.23 -21.96 -12.00
CA ARG A 751 -28.57 -22.75 -13.05
C ARG A 751 -27.08 -22.83 -12.78
N VAL A 752 -26.44 -23.89 -13.25
CA VAL A 752 -24.98 -24.00 -13.24
C VAL A 752 -24.37 -22.96 -14.19
N ILE A 753 -23.37 -22.24 -13.69
CA ILE A 753 -22.52 -21.29 -14.41
C ILE A 753 -21.07 -21.67 -14.11
N ASP A 754 -20.38 -22.27 -15.09
CA ASP A 754 -19.00 -22.75 -14.95
C ASP A 754 -18.09 -21.64 -14.41
N GLY A 755 -17.34 -21.93 -13.33
CA GLY A 755 -16.42 -20.99 -12.69
C GLY A 755 -17.07 -19.98 -11.72
N ILE A 756 -18.41 -19.91 -11.67
CA ILE A 756 -19.14 -18.98 -10.79
C ILE A 756 -19.91 -19.74 -9.71
N THR A 757 -20.66 -20.77 -10.09
CA THR A 757 -21.46 -21.56 -9.15
C THR A 757 -20.80 -22.91 -8.84
N ASP A 758 -19.47 -23.00 -8.95
CA ASP A 758 -18.76 -24.25 -8.71
C ASP A 758 -18.82 -24.63 -7.22
N GLY A 759 -19.02 -25.91 -6.91
CA GLY A 759 -19.02 -26.40 -5.52
C GLY A 759 -20.31 -26.19 -4.73
N PHE A 760 -21.41 -25.84 -5.40
CA PHE A 760 -22.76 -25.74 -4.81
C PHE A 760 -23.22 -27.05 -4.13
N VAL A 761 -24.17 -26.96 -3.19
CA VAL A 761 -24.67 -28.08 -2.39
C VAL A 761 -26.15 -28.30 -2.66
N GLY A 762 -26.47 -29.35 -3.41
CA GLY A 762 -27.85 -29.71 -3.69
C GLY A 762 -28.00 -30.34 -5.07
N ASP A 763 -29.20 -30.22 -5.63
CA ASP A 763 -29.51 -30.60 -7.00
C ASP A 763 -29.08 -29.51 -8.00
N ASN A 764 -29.12 -28.22 -7.62
CA ASN A 764 -28.67 -27.07 -8.42
C ASN A 764 -28.09 -25.97 -7.50
N PRO A 765 -27.32 -24.98 -8.01
CA PRO A 765 -26.90 -23.86 -7.18
C PRO A 765 -28.09 -23.02 -6.71
N ASP A 766 -27.92 -22.37 -5.56
CA ASP A 766 -28.90 -21.43 -5.06
C ASP A 766 -28.86 -20.12 -5.84
N VAL A 767 -29.96 -19.38 -5.80
CA VAL A 767 -29.99 -18.00 -6.32
C VAL A 767 -29.73 -16.98 -5.22
N GLY A 768 -29.09 -15.90 -5.59
CA GLY A 768 -28.57 -14.91 -4.66
C GLY A 768 -27.13 -15.20 -4.24
N ALA A 769 -26.68 -14.42 -3.27
CA ALA A 769 -25.28 -14.27 -2.90
C ALA A 769 -24.72 -15.38 -1.99
N TYR A 770 -25.61 -16.18 -1.41
CA TYR A 770 -25.28 -17.20 -0.41
C TYR A 770 -25.82 -18.56 -0.82
N GLU A 771 -24.96 -19.57 -0.72
CA GLU A 771 -25.29 -20.98 -0.94
C GLU A 771 -25.65 -21.65 0.39
N TYR A 772 -26.87 -22.18 0.48
CA TYR A 772 -27.36 -22.88 1.66
C TYR A 772 -26.56 -24.16 1.93
N GLY A 773 -26.23 -24.41 3.20
CA GLY A 773 -25.48 -25.60 3.60
C GLY A 773 -23.96 -25.50 3.38
N THR A 774 -23.46 -24.35 2.93
CA THR A 774 -22.02 -24.02 2.91
C THR A 774 -21.66 -23.05 4.05
N THR A 775 -20.35 -22.82 4.24
CA THR A 775 -19.87 -21.75 5.14
C THR A 775 -20.15 -20.40 4.50
N ALA A 776 -20.97 -19.58 5.16
CA ALA A 776 -21.22 -18.21 4.70
C ALA A 776 -19.93 -17.40 4.72
N TRP A 777 -19.68 -16.67 3.64
CA TRP A 777 -18.60 -15.69 3.58
C TRP A 777 -18.99 -14.42 4.36
N THR A 778 -17.99 -13.70 4.84
CA THR A 778 -18.14 -12.40 5.51
C THR A 778 -17.40 -11.33 4.73
N ALA A 779 -17.77 -10.06 4.95
CA ALA A 779 -17.11 -8.93 4.31
C ALA A 779 -16.69 -7.87 5.35
N GLY A 780 -15.74 -7.02 4.96
CA GLY A 780 -15.19 -5.98 5.81
C GLY A 780 -13.89 -6.36 6.51
N THR A 781 -13.39 -5.44 7.33
CA THR A 781 -12.19 -5.64 8.14
C THR A 781 -12.34 -6.78 9.14
N ASN A 782 -11.25 -7.51 9.38
CA ASN A 782 -11.21 -8.66 10.29
C ASN A 782 -10.48 -8.37 11.61
N TRP A 783 -10.40 -7.10 12.01
CA TRP A 783 -9.81 -6.66 13.27
C TRP A 783 -10.78 -5.72 14.00
N LEU A 784 -10.63 -5.67 15.31
CA LEU A 784 -11.50 -4.88 16.18
C LEU A 784 -11.20 -3.40 16.02
N LEU A 785 -12.15 -2.64 15.46
CA LEU A 785 -11.97 -1.21 15.18
C LEU A 785 -11.61 -0.40 16.44
N ALA A 786 -12.19 -0.76 17.59
CA ALA A 786 -11.89 -0.12 18.89
C ALA A 786 -10.43 -0.27 19.33
N GLU A 787 -9.71 -1.28 18.83
CA GLU A 787 -8.29 -1.50 19.12
C GLU A 787 -7.36 -0.77 18.16
N GLY A 788 -7.92 -0.22 17.08
CA GLY A 788 -7.15 0.30 15.97
C GLY A 788 -6.35 -0.78 15.22
N PRO A 789 -5.73 -0.40 14.09
CA PRO A 789 -5.06 -1.34 13.20
C PRO A 789 -3.82 -2.05 13.80
N ASN A 790 -3.23 -1.51 14.86
CA ASN A 790 -2.04 -2.04 15.53
C ASN A 790 -2.30 -2.58 16.95
N LYS A 791 -3.57 -2.69 17.35
CA LYS A 791 -3.99 -3.13 18.69
C LYS A 791 -3.54 -2.26 19.87
N LEU A 792 -3.24 -0.97 19.65
CA LEU A 792 -2.88 -0.02 20.72
C LEU A 792 -4.03 0.91 21.14
N GLY A 793 -5.20 0.75 20.54
CA GLY A 793 -6.32 1.69 20.64
C GLY A 793 -6.00 3.04 19.99
N CYS A 794 -6.83 4.03 20.31
CA CYS A 794 -6.70 5.39 19.80
C CYS A 794 -5.32 6.04 20.06
N TYR A 795 -4.88 6.91 19.16
CA TYR A 795 -3.71 7.76 19.38
C TYR A 795 -4.03 9.04 20.18
N GLY A 796 -5.30 9.29 20.47
CA GLY A 796 -5.77 10.56 21.03
C GLY A 796 -5.75 11.67 19.98
N LEU A 797 -5.82 11.29 18.71
CA LEU A 797 -5.87 12.21 17.58
C LEU A 797 -7.32 12.66 17.33
N PRO A 798 -7.51 13.83 16.72
CA PRO A 798 -8.82 14.29 16.30
C PRO A 798 -9.53 13.25 15.41
N GLY A 799 -10.77 12.91 15.78
CA GLY A 799 -11.57 11.89 15.07
C GLY A 799 -11.45 10.47 15.65
N ASP A 800 -10.52 10.22 16.57
CA ASP A 800 -10.47 8.96 17.33
C ASP A 800 -11.73 8.82 18.21
N ASP A 801 -12.57 7.80 17.99
CA ASP A 801 -13.67 7.45 18.91
C ASP A 801 -13.20 6.40 19.94
N CYS A 802 -12.79 6.89 21.12
CA CYS A 802 -12.26 6.06 22.20
C CYS A 802 -13.31 5.64 23.22
N SER A 803 -14.59 5.61 22.84
CA SER A 803 -15.68 5.16 23.73
C SER A 803 -15.52 3.69 24.19
N VAL A 804 -14.65 2.93 23.54
CA VAL A 804 -14.13 1.63 23.99
C VAL A 804 -12.61 1.65 23.88
N ASN A 805 -11.91 1.92 24.98
CA ASN A 805 -10.55 1.39 25.14
C ASN A 805 -10.77 -0.02 25.70
N PRO A 806 -10.70 -1.09 24.89
CA PRO A 806 -11.00 -2.42 25.41
C PRO A 806 -10.06 -2.71 26.58
N ASP A 807 -10.64 -3.15 27.69
CA ASP A 807 -9.83 -3.76 28.74
C ASP A 807 -9.15 -4.97 28.09
N LEU A 808 -7.83 -4.94 27.99
CA LEU A 808 -7.05 -6.02 27.36
C LEU A 808 -7.29 -7.39 28.01
N SER A 809 -7.92 -7.45 29.19
CA SER A 809 -8.35 -8.70 29.85
C SER A 809 -9.70 -9.26 29.40
N GLU A 810 -10.44 -8.55 28.54
CA GLU A 810 -11.69 -9.03 27.91
C GLU A 810 -11.50 -9.38 26.41
N LEU A 811 -10.25 -9.27 25.91
CA LEU A 811 -9.87 -9.56 24.53
C LEU A 811 -9.92 -11.06 24.26
N ASP A 812 -10.55 -11.50 23.17
CA ASP A 812 -10.56 -12.89 22.67
C ASP A 812 -10.23 -12.83 21.17
N THR A 813 -8.95 -13.01 20.82
CA THR A 813 -8.39 -12.79 19.47
C THR A 813 -8.84 -13.86 18.48
N ASP A 814 -9.07 -15.09 18.90
CA ASP A 814 -9.48 -16.20 18.02
C ASP A 814 -10.98 -16.53 18.08
N GLY A 815 -11.73 -15.85 18.96
CA GLY A 815 -13.18 -15.87 19.01
C GLY A 815 -13.75 -17.20 19.49
N ASP A 816 -12.98 -17.94 20.30
CA ASP A 816 -13.36 -19.24 20.83
C ASP A 816 -14.18 -19.17 22.14
N GLY A 817 -14.31 -17.97 22.71
CA GLY A 817 -15.04 -17.68 23.93
C GLY A 817 -14.15 -17.57 25.18
N VAL A 818 -12.83 -17.57 25.05
CA VAL A 818 -11.85 -17.43 26.14
C VAL A 818 -10.92 -16.24 25.87
N SER A 819 -10.71 -15.38 26.87
CA SER A 819 -9.89 -14.19 26.67
C SER A 819 -8.39 -14.51 26.55
N ASP A 820 -7.68 -13.78 25.69
CA ASP A 820 -6.24 -13.85 25.34
C ASP A 820 -5.32 -13.93 26.58
N ASP A 821 -5.70 -13.27 27.67
CA ASP A 821 -4.92 -13.23 28.89
C ASP A 821 -4.91 -14.56 29.66
N ILE A 822 -5.91 -15.41 29.42
CA ILE A 822 -6.05 -16.75 30.01
C ILE A 822 -6.08 -17.89 28.99
N ASP A 823 -6.15 -17.56 27.69
CA ASP A 823 -6.11 -18.50 26.58
C ASP A 823 -4.69 -19.06 26.37
N GLN A 824 -4.60 -20.38 26.28
CA GLN A 824 -3.37 -21.14 26.08
C GLN A 824 -3.28 -21.75 24.67
N CYS A 825 -4.31 -21.58 23.85
CA CYS A 825 -4.47 -22.11 22.51
C CYS A 825 -4.90 -21.01 21.51
N PRO A 826 -4.07 -19.96 21.28
CA PRO A 826 -4.46 -18.68 20.66
C PRO A 826 -4.71 -18.68 19.14
N ASN A 827 -5.25 -19.77 18.59
CA ASN A 827 -5.71 -19.91 17.20
C ASN A 827 -6.79 -21.00 17.09
N THR A 828 -7.60 -21.18 18.11
CA THR A 828 -8.72 -22.10 18.04
C THR A 828 -9.75 -21.58 17.05
N GLU A 829 -10.26 -22.47 16.20
CA GLU A 829 -11.25 -22.09 15.19
C GLU A 829 -12.52 -21.57 15.87
N PRO A 830 -13.06 -20.40 15.48
CA PRO A 830 -14.27 -19.83 16.08
C PRO A 830 -15.43 -20.84 16.11
N GLY A 831 -16.13 -20.94 17.24
CA GLY A 831 -17.30 -21.81 17.41
C GLY A 831 -17.00 -23.28 17.75
N LYS A 832 -15.74 -23.67 17.99
CA LYS A 832 -15.41 -24.97 18.60
C LYS A 832 -15.72 -24.98 20.10
N GLU A 833 -16.10 -26.13 20.63
CA GLU A 833 -16.15 -26.30 22.08
C GLU A 833 -14.72 -26.40 22.65
N VAL A 834 -14.35 -25.37 23.40
CA VAL A 834 -13.07 -25.23 24.09
C VAL A 834 -13.21 -25.39 25.60
N ASP A 835 -12.10 -25.70 26.28
CA ASP A 835 -12.05 -25.66 27.75
C ASP A 835 -11.84 -24.23 28.28
N ASP A 836 -11.67 -24.07 29.59
CA ASP A 836 -11.48 -22.76 30.23
C ASP A 836 -10.12 -22.10 29.93
N LYS A 837 -9.36 -22.67 29.00
CA LYS A 837 -8.03 -22.25 28.54
C LYS A 837 -7.96 -22.13 27.01
N GLY A 838 -9.10 -22.11 26.33
CA GLY A 838 -9.22 -21.96 24.87
C GLY A 838 -8.81 -23.21 24.08
N CYS A 839 -8.60 -24.36 24.73
CA CYS A 839 -8.08 -25.54 24.05
C CYS A 839 -9.17 -26.54 23.65
N VAL A 840 -9.11 -27.00 22.40
CA VAL A 840 -10.05 -28.00 21.85
C VAL A 840 -9.87 -29.37 22.54
N ASN A 841 -10.98 -29.98 22.95
CA ASN A 841 -10.98 -31.33 23.53
C ASN A 841 -10.67 -32.40 22.46
N VAL A 842 -9.40 -32.78 22.31
CA VAL A 842 -8.99 -33.84 21.37
C VAL A 842 -9.41 -35.22 21.87
N SER A 843 -10.26 -35.92 21.11
CA SER A 843 -10.66 -37.29 21.42
C SER A 843 -9.63 -38.32 20.94
N VAL A 844 -9.65 -39.52 21.52
CA VAL A 844 -8.79 -40.63 21.05
C VAL A 844 -9.08 -41.00 19.58
N GLY A 845 -10.30 -40.72 19.09
CA GLY A 845 -10.69 -40.98 17.69
C GLY A 845 -9.93 -40.14 16.67
N SER A 846 -9.65 -38.87 16.98
CA SER A 846 -8.91 -37.95 16.09
C SER A 846 -7.44 -38.32 15.89
N LEU A 847 -6.86 -39.15 16.77
CA LEU A 847 -5.47 -39.62 16.67
C LEU A 847 -5.33 -40.84 15.74
N GLU A 848 -6.42 -41.59 15.51
CA GLU A 848 -6.43 -42.70 14.56
C GLU A 848 -6.50 -42.20 13.10
N GLU A 849 -7.17 -41.08 12.86
CA GLU A 849 -7.33 -40.46 11.52
C GLU A 849 -6.00 -39.97 10.91
N VAL A 850 -5.00 -39.66 11.75
CA VAL A 850 -3.65 -39.22 11.31
C VAL A 850 -2.63 -40.36 11.21
N ASN A 851 -3.06 -41.62 11.08
CA ASN A 851 -2.21 -42.81 10.90
C ASN A 851 -1.17 -43.03 12.03
N MET A 852 -1.43 -42.55 13.25
CA MET A 852 -0.55 -42.84 14.38
C MET A 852 -0.80 -44.27 14.90
N ASN A 853 0.26 -45.09 14.94
CA ASN A 853 0.17 -46.45 15.49
C ASN A 853 -0.01 -46.42 17.02
N ILE A 854 -1.23 -46.65 17.48
CA ILE A 854 -1.56 -46.82 18.90
C ILE A 854 -1.23 -48.27 19.28
N TYR A 855 -0.32 -48.46 20.23
CA TYR A 855 0.03 -49.78 20.76
C TYR A 855 -0.76 -50.04 22.05
N PRO A 856 -1.85 -50.82 22.03
CA PRO A 856 -2.43 -51.33 23.26
C PRO A 856 -1.51 -52.43 23.77
N ASN A 857 -0.64 -52.17 24.76
CA ASN A 857 0.11 -53.29 25.35
C ASN A 857 0.33 -53.19 26.87
N PRO A 858 0.28 -54.35 27.55
CA PRO A 858 0.05 -54.48 28.98
C PRO A 858 1.29 -54.10 29.78
N VAL A 859 1.17 -53.01 30.53
CA VAL A 859 2.09 -52.68 31.63
C VAL A 859 2.14 -53.88 32.58
N LYS A 860 3.34 -54.43 32.81
CA LYS A 860 3.54 -55.54 33.76
C LYS A 860 4.47 -55.10 34.88
N GLY A 861 3.88 -54.51 35.91
CA GLY A 861 4.63 -53.83 36.98
C GLY A 861 5.23 -52.52 36.46
N ASN A 862 6.52 -52.30 36.72
CA ASN A 862 7.21 -51.05 36.37
C ASN A 862 7.80 -51.01 34.94
N PHE A 863 7.38 -51.92 34.07
CA PHE A 863 7.98 -52.09 32.75
C PHE A 863 6.93 -52.10 31.64
N LEU A 864 7.24 -51.37 30.56
CA LEU A 864 6.58 -51.48 29.26
C LEU A 864 7.31 -52.52 28.42
N ILE A 865 6.57 -53.42 27.77
CA ILE A 865 7.12 -54.48 26.92
C ILE A 865 6.92 -54.11 25.45
N ILE A 866 8.01 -54.10 24.68
CA ILE A 866 8.00 -53.85 23.22
C ILE A 866 8.63 -55.05 22.50
N GLU A 867 8.03 -55.47 21.39
CA GLU A 867 8.58 -56.54 20.54
C GLU A 867 9.82 -56.04 19.78
N THR A 868 10.87 -56.86 19.72
CA THR A 868 12.14 -56.45 19.07
C THR A 868 12.06 -56.17 17.57
N GLY A 869 11.04 -56.66 16.88
CA GLY A 869 10.84 -56.38 15.45
C GLY A 869 10.67 -54.89 15.13
N ASP A 870 10.25 -54.08 16.11
CA ASP A 870 10.00 -52.64 15.95
C ASP A 870 11.27 -51.78 16.10
N LEU A 871 12.37 -52.37 16.60
CA LEU A 871 13.63 -51.68 16.85
C LEU A 871 14.74 -52.54 16.26
N THR A 872 15.26 -52.20 15.07
CA THR A 872 16.35 -52.95 14.43
C THR A 872 17.61 -52.10 14.33
N GLY A 873 18.77 -52.63 14.76
CA GLY A 873 20.07 -52.04 14.41
C GLY A 873 20.90 -51.43 15.55
N GLY A 874 20.82 -51.96 16.77
CA GLY A 874 21.80 -51.67 17.84
C GLY A 874 21.19 -51.20 19.16
N ASN A 875 21.98 -50.50 19.96
CA ASN A 875 21.54 -49.91 21.22
C ASN A 875 20.75 -48.64 20.98
N PHE A 876 19.58 -48.52 21.61
CA PHE A 876 18.70 -47.37 21.46
C PHE A 876 18.58 -46.59 22.77
N LEU A 877 18.63 -45.27 22.67
CA LEU A 877 18.15 -44.37 23.71
C LEU A 877 16.65 -44.18 23.49
N TYR A 878 15.84 -44.48 24.50
CA TYR A 878 14.44 -44.05 24.52
C TYR A 878 14.28 -42.81 25.38
N GLU A 879 13.41 -41.90 24.95
CA GLU A 879 13.00 -40.70 25.69
C GLU A 879 11.48 -40.67 25.75
N ILE A 880 10.94 -40.35 26.92
CA ILE A 880 9.51 -40.23 27.20
C ILE A 880 9.22 -38.78 27.49
N TYR A 881 8.18 -38.26 26.85
CA TYR A 881 7.73 -36.89 26.94
C TYR A 881 6.29 -36.85 27.46
N SER A 882 5.96 -35.84 28.27
CA SER A 882 4.58 -35.49 28.61
C SER A 882 3.85 -34.96 27.36
N PRO A 883 2.51 -34.85 27.40
CA PRO A 883 1.75 -34.21 26.33
C PRO A 883 2.19 -32.77 26.05
N SER A 884 2.66 -32.06 27.07
CA SER A 884 3.27 -30.72 26.97
C SER A 884 4.69 -30.70 26.37
N GLY A 885 5.18 -31.82 25.83
CA GLY A 885 6.50 -31.91 25.18
C GLY A 885 7.70 -31.91 26.13
N SER A 886 7.50 -31.98 27.45
CA SER A 886 8.59 -32.03 28.42
C SER A 886 9.14 -33.44 28.58
N LYS A 887 10.46 -33.62 28.51
CA LYS A 887 11.09 -34.94 28.72
C LYS A 887 10.97 -35.37 30.18
N VAL A 888 10.17 -36.41 30.43
CA VAL A 888 9.90 -36.94 31.78
C VAL A 888 10.77 -38.13 32.14
N LYS A 889 11.27 -38.90 31.15
CA LYS A 889 12.15 -40.04 31.41
C LYS A 889 13.01 -40.36 30.19
N SER A 890 14.15 -40.98 30.40
CA SER A 890 14.93 -41.60 29.34
C SER A 890 15.69 -42.82 29.85
N GLY A 891 16.11 -43.68 28.94
CA GLY A 891 16.90 -44.86 29.28
C GLY A 891 17.50 -45.53 28.06
N TRP A 892 18.43 -46.44 28.30
CA TRP A 892 19.06 -47.21 27.25
C TRP A 892 18.48 -48.62 27.18
N VAL A 893 18.39 -49.13 25.96
CA VAL A 893 18.02 -50.52 25.70
C VAL A 893 19.17 -51.21 24.99
N ASP A 894 19.66 -52.28 25.61
CA ASP A 894 20.52 -53.25 24.97
C ASP A 894 19.68 -54.41 24.42
N GLN A 895 19.87 -54.75 23.14
CA GLN A 895 19.08 -55.81 22.49
C GLN A 895 19.66 -57.20 22.73
N TYR A 896 19.07 -57.97 23.65
CA TYR A 896 19.47 -59.37 23.87
C TYR A 896 18.31 -60.39 23.96
N SER A 897 17.05 -59.97 23.78
CA SER A 897 15.87 -60.85 23.88
C SER A 897 14.76 -60.44 22.92
N ALA A 898 13.89 -61.39 22.53
CA ALA A 898 12.77 -61.16 21.60
C ALA A 898 11.81 -60.03 22.01
N GLN A 899 11.77 -59.71 23.31
CA GLN A 899 11.04 -58.58 23.87
C GLN A 899 12.02 -57.67 24.63
N VAL A 900 11.84 -56.36 24.44
CA VAL A 900 12.53 -55.28 25.15
C VAL A 900 11.68 -54.83 26.33
N ARG A 901 12.30 -54.61 27.48
CA ARG A 901 11.66 -54.02 28.68
C ARG A 901 12.12 -52.60 28.88
N LEU A 902 11.21 -51.64 28.86
CA LEU A 902 11.48 -50.24 29.15
C LEU A 902 11.04 -49.92 30.56
N ASP A 903 11.92 -49.31 31.34
CA ASP A 903 11.57 -48.87 32.69
C ASP A 903 10.72 -47.60 32.63
N ILE A 904 9.49 -47.72 33.16
CA ILE A 904 8.49 -46.65 33.28
C ILE A 904 8.14 -46.37 34.76
N SER A 905 8.90 -46.93 35.71
CA SER A 905 8.72 -46.64 37.14
C SER A 905 8.66 -45.14 37.42
N GLY A 906 7.72 -44.75 38.28
CA GLY A 906 7.55 -43.37 38.72
C GLY A 906 6.73 -42.47 37.80
N LEU A 907 6.32 -42.95 36.62
CA LEU A 907 5.39 -42.21 35.77
C LEU A 907 3.95 -42.38 36.29
N PRO A 908 3.16 -41.29 36.40
CA PRO A 908 1.75 -41.37 36.80
C PRO A 908 0.91 -42.00 35.67
N ALA A 909 -0.30 -42.44 36.02
CA ALA A 909 -1.29 -42.87 35.02
C ALA A 909 -1.60 -41.70 34.09
N GLY A 910 -1.59 -41.95 32.78
CA GLY A 910 -1.72 -40.88 31.79
C GLY A 910 -1.14 -41.22 30.42
N CYS A 911 -1.15 -40.24 29.53
CA CYS A 911 -0.69 -40.35 28.15
C CYS A 911 0.71 -39.75 27.98
N PHE A 912 1.58 -40.44 27.26
CA PHE A 912 2.95 -40.02 27.03
C PHE A 912 3.40 -40.30 25.59
N PHE A 913 4.31 -39.46 25.09
CA PHE A 913 5.00 -39.68 23.83
C PHE A 913 6.36 -40.32 24.07
N MET A 914 6.70 -41.37 23.33
CA MET A 914 8.00 -42.02 23.43
C MET A 914 8.74 -41.99 22.10
N VAL A 915 10.01 -41.59 22.13
CA VAL A 915 10.89 -41.43 20.97
C VAL A 915 12.11 -42.34 21.14
N PHE A 916 12.50 -43.06 20.08
CA PHE A 916 13.71 -43.89 20.05
C PHE A 916 14.79 -43.28 19.15
N LYS A 917 16.03 -43.26 19.65
CA LYS A 917 17.19 -42.69 18.96
C LYS A 917 18.36 -43.68 18.95
N ASN A 918 19.02 -43.87 17.80
CA ASN A 918 20.36 -44.47 17.71
C ASN A 918 21.27 -43.64 16.78
N ALA A 919 22.53 -44.05 16.57
CA ALA A 919 23.51 -43.31 15.78
C ALA A 919 23.20 -43.21 14.26
N HIS A 920 22.21 -43.97 13.76
CA HIS A 920 21.97 -44.12 12.32
C HIS A 920 20.49 -43.93 11.90
N LEU A 921 19.52 -43.85 12.82
CA LEU A 921 18.12 -43.55 12.56
C LEU A 921 17.44 -42.91 13.80
N GLN A 922 16.57 -41.91 13.57
CA GLN A 922 15.43 -41.62 14.46
C GLN A 922 14.25 -42.47 13.99
N VAL A 923 13.82 -43.46 14.79
CA VAL A 923 12.68 -44.33 14.43
C VAL A 923 11.51 -44.08 15.37
N GLY A 924 10.54 -43.30 14.88
CA GLY A 924 9.14 -43.32 15.32
C GLY A 924 8.79 -42.71 16.70
N THR A 925 7.59 -42.14 16.76
CA THR A 925 6.91 -41.72 18.00
C THR A 925 5.87 -42.78 18.36
N LYS A 926 5.88 -43.28 19.60
CA LYS A 926 4.85 -44.19 20.12
C LYS A 926 4.05 -43.50 21.22
N PHE A 927 2.73 -43.66 21.19
CA PHE A 927 1.85 -43.22 22.26
C PHE A 927 1.73 -44.31 23.32
N ILE A 928 1.87 -43.95 24.59
CA ILE A 928 1.75 -44.88 25.72
C ILE A 928 0.65 -44.39 26.65
N LYS A 929 -0.30 -45.26 26.95
CA LYS A 929 -1.27 -45.09 28.04
C LYS A 929 -0.82 -45.94 29.23
N LEU A 930 -0.44 -45.29 30.32
CA LEU A 930 -0.07 -45.94 31.59
C LEU A 930 -1.26 -46.14 32.52
#